data_AF-A0A1Y6EQC7-F1
#
_entry.id   AF-A0A1Y6EQC7-F1
#
_cell.length_a   1.000
_cell.length_b   1.000
_cell.length_c   1.000
_cell.angle_alpha   90.00
_cell.angle_beta   90.00
_cell.angle_gamma   90.00
#
_symmetry.space_group_name_H-M   'P 1'
#
loop_
_entity.id
_entity.type
_entity.pdbx_description
1 polymer ?
#
loop_
_entity_poly.entity_id
_entity_poly.type
_entity_poly.pdbx_seq_one_letter_code
_entity_poly.pdbx_strand_id
1 'polypeptide(L)'
;MPGAGGKMGSLPQHHPVSWTDKAGCEPAFPPRWRVRERIDAAIMWEDMMTTRLFLLSTAMVALGTAPTAAHAQTGETAAAEEVATGAEDNSYGDIVVTAQRRSESVQNVPIAISAFNAEMVEASGSTNITSLNGLAPNVVLQTQGLVANVPMISIRGMSTADPDPNADPKVSTIIDGVYIPFVSSTMLDLFDVERIEVLKGPQGVLFGKNNLAGTINVITARPTDDFGGEARVSLGSYGLKQFRGKLNSGRFADGALAAKISVNFRDYDGYSRNVITGNRLNGANVKAVRGALNYDHGGPFDSTLVVDWLKQKTTGPAPHVLDNGDPNWDLLPDAVKTDVRKAAVLFDPYANTESYGGSWSSNLDVGWGTISSVLGYRHLTYITRGDFDGLINPAPQLDVTRDFSGESKSAELRYVSPAGEPVDFVVGLYYQADKWRQFNTVLATPTTTTLAQLHQDTQSYAMFALVNAHPVEGLTLSLGGRYSHDRKKYDIASQVFVNGNQASSFTSSLKASWAEFTPRLTAEYRFSPAAMVYANYSQGYKSGGFNSRGTIPENIGPYNPERVNAFEIGAKTDLFDRLLRFNVSGFINKYRDLQSSVTKMGAVRAENITTNIAAAKISGFEVETLLRPTANFTIGANLAYLNARYTDFCADTNGVFTNGAPEPGQCGPAVPILINGVPNGTFAVPTDSSGLDLANAPKWSGSLSVNYAIPMAFGEIKLHSDARYSSRFNTWGRSNLDGYYRDEVVLLNASIAVAGQDDKWKVTLYGTNLTDQEVISGATNAGATPISQFYQPPREFGVDLSFKF
;
A
#
# COMPACT_ATOMS: atom_id res chain seq x y z
N MET A 1 -19.10 -71.44 -26.31
CA MET A 1 -19.16 -71.84 -27.74
C MET A 1 -19.68 -70.67 -28.54
N PRO A 2 -19.23 -70.43 -29.78
CA PRO A 2 -17.86 -70.28 -30.32
C PRO A 2 -17.71 -68.87 -30.97
N GLY A 3 -16.63 -68.35 -31.57
CA GLY A 3 -15.31 -68.83 -32.00
C GLY A 3 -14.76 -67.93 -33.14
N ALA A 4 -13.44 -68.02 -33.38
CA ALA A 4 -12.61 -67.53 -34.52
C ALA A 4 -12.15 -66.05 -34.52
N GLY A 5 -10.89 -65.67 -34.83
CA GLY A 5 -9.67 -66.41 -35.18
C GLY A 5 -8.89 -65.80 -36.37
N GLY A 6 -7.61 -65.41 -36.16
CA GLY A 6 -6.54 -65.21 -37.17
C GLY A 6 -6.40 -63.79 -37.76
N LYS A 7 -5.21 -63.25 -38.15
CA LYS A 7 -3.82 -63.72 -38.26
C LYS A 7 -2.85 -62.50 -38.43
N MET A 8 -1.56 -62.76 -38.20
CA MET A 8 -0.35 -61.92 -38.27
C MET A 8 0.04 -61.36 -39.67
N GLY A 9 0.85 -60.29 -39.66
CA GLY A 9 1.87 -59.90 -40.67
C GLY A 9 2.63 -58.64 -40.22
N SER A 10 3.82 -58.75 -39.60
CA SER A 10 5.19 -58.65 -40.15
C SER A 10 5.72 -57.23 -40.46
N LEU A 11 6.85 -56.92 -39.80
CA LEU A 11 7.71 -55.72 -39.79
C LEU A 11 8.19 -55.21 -41.16
N PRO A 12 8.78 -53.99 -41.17
CA PRO A 12 10.21 -53.91 -41.51
C PRO A 12 11.06 -53.17 -40.46
N GLN A 13 12.27 -53.68 -40.31
CA GLN A 13 13.36 -53.18 -39.49
C GLN A 13 14.00 -51.93 -40.11
N HIS A 14 14.43 -50.97 -39.29
CA HIS A 14 15.57 -50.11 -39.60
C HIS A 14 16.42 -49.83 -38.35
N HIS A 15 17.72 -49.93 -38.58
CA HIS A 15 18.93 -49.95 -37.75
C HIS A 15 19.02 -49.06 -36.50
N PRO A 16 19.77 -49.50 -35.46
CA PRO A 16 20.22 -48.65 -34.37
C PRO A 16 21.49 -47.88 -34.79
N VAL A 17 21.50 -46.57 -34.58
CA VAL A 17 22.70 -45.74 -34.71
C VAL A 17 23.23 -45.43 -33.32
N SER A 18 24.40 -45.98 -33.01
CA SER A 18 25.23 -45.62 -31.86
C SER A 18 25.93 -44.27 -32.11
N TRP A 19 25.87 -43.36 -31.14
CA TRP A 19 26.80 -42.23 -31.05
C TRP A 19 27.35 -42.13 -29.62
N THR A 20 28.56 -42.65 -29.46
CA THR A 20 29.56 -42.12 -28.54
C THR A 20 30.23 -40.94 -29.26
N ASP A 21 30.10 -39.72 -28.75
CA ASP A 21 31.26 -38.85 -28.51
C ASP A 21 30.90 -37.51 -27.84
N LYS A 22 31.82 -37.08 -26.99
CA LYS A 22 31.83 -35.84 -26.22
C LYS A 22 32.03 -34.61 -27.13
N ALA A 23 31.20 -33.58 -26.99
CA ALA A 23 31.61 -32.17 -27.11
C ALA A 23 30.45 -31.26 -26.65
N GLY A 24 30.76 -30.24 -25.86
CA GLY A 24 29.80 -29.44 -25.11
C GLY A 24 28.78 -28.67 -25.95
N CYS A 25 27.56 -28.61 -25.42
CA CYS A 25 26.55 -27.62 -25.77
C CYS A 25 26.13 -26.92 -24.47
N GLU A 26 26.66 -25.72 -24.24
CA GLU A 26 26.04 -24.75 -23.34
C GLU A 26 24.75 -24.22 -24.01
N PRO A 27 23.64 -24.06 -23.30
CA PRO A 27 22.49 -23.35 -23.83
C PRO A 27 22.83 -21.86 -23.90
N ALA A 28 22.94 -21.33 -25.13
CA ALA A 28 23.16 -19.91 -25.39
C ALA A 28 21.94 -19.08 -24.97
N PHE A 29 22.09 -18.28 -23.91
CA PHE A 29 21.12 -17.25 -23.49
C PHE A 29 21.11 -16.06 -24.46
N PRO A 30 19.98 -15.34 -24.63
CA PRO A 30 19.98 -14.04 -25.29
C PRO A 30 20.82 -13.03 -24.47
N PRO A 31 21.54 -12.09 -25.09
CA PRO A 31 22.44 -11.15 -24.39
C PRO A 31 21.79 -10.23 -23.35
N ARG A 32 20.45 -10.26 -23.20
CA ARG A 32 19.69 -9.54 -22.16
C ARG A 32 19.59 -10.29 -20.82
N TRP A 33 20.15 -11.50 -20.71
CA TRP A 33 19.96 -12.43 -19.59
C TRP A 33 21.26 -12.88 -18.90
N ARG A 34 22.28 -12.01 -18.80
CA ARG A 34 23.50 -12.32 -18.04
C ARG A 34 23.37 -11.85 -16.59
N VAL A 35 23.49 -12.79 -15.67
CA VAL A 35 23.71 -12.57 -14.22
C VAL A 35 25.04 -11.83 -14.04
N ARG A 36 25.03 -10.70 -13.32
CA ARG A 36 26.27 -10.05 -12.85
C ARG A 36 26.65 -10.69 -11.52
N GLU A 37 27.59 -11.63 -11.55
CA GLU A 37 28.45 -11.89 -10.40
C GLU A 37 29.60 -10.89 -10.44
N ARG A 38 29.71 -10.00 -9.44
CA ARG A 38 30.99 -9.54 -8.90
C ARG A 38 30.82 -8.70 -7.65
N ILE A 39 31.56 -9.13 -6.63
CA ILE A 39 31.96 -8.40 -5.44
C ILE A 39 33.17 -7.51 -5.82
N ASP A 40 33.26 -6.39 -5.11
CA ASP A 40 34.35 -5.41 -4.98
C ASP A 40 34.37 -4.12 -5.81
N ALA A 41 34.80 -3.10 -5.08
CA ALA A 41 34.65 -1.67 -5.24
C ALA A 41 35.57 -1.06 -6.30
N ALA A 42 35.27 0.22 -6.59
CA ALA A 42 35.90 1.12 -7.54
C ALA A 42 35.48 0.90 -8.99
N ILE A 43 34.49 1.70 -9.41
CA ILE A 43 34.45 2.55 -10.61
C ILE A 43 33.02 3.13 -10.63
N MET A 44 32.85 4.25 -9.93
CA MET A 44 31.69 5.12 -10.06
C MET A 44 32.24 6.49 -10.42
N TRP A 45 32.53 6.75 -11.69
CA TRP A 45 32.49 8.13 -12.20
C TRP A 45 32.51 8.38 -13.72
N GLU A 46 32.57 7.38 -14.60
CA GLU A 46 32.77 7.68 -16.04
C GLU A 46 31.66 7.29 -17.03
N ASP A 47 30.54 6.69 -16.62
CA ASP A 47 29.46 6.31 -17.57
C ASP A 47 28.28 7.30 -17.66
N MET A 48 28.46 8.53 -17.17
CA MET A 48 27.42 9.56 -17.16
C MET A 48 27.75 10.72 -18.11
N MET A 49 28.12 10.44 -19.37
CA MET A 49 28.09 11.45 -20.45
C MET A 49 28.21 10.79 -21.84
N THR A 50 27.40 11.31 -22.79
CA THR A 50 27.41 11.06 -24.26
C THR A 50 26.85 9.70 -24.74
N THR A 51 25.79 9.56 -25.56
CA THR A 51 25.41 10.31 -26.78
C THR A 51 23.91 10.13 -27.17
N ARG A 52 23.18 11.26 -27.11
CA ARG A 52 22.26 11.91 -28.07
C ARG A 52 21.07 11.22 -28.80
N LEU A 53 19.92 11.92 -28.63
CA LEU A 53 18.94 12.43 -29.60
C LEU A 53 18.33 11.47 -30.65
N PHE A 54 17.01 11.26 -30.54
CA PHE A 54 15.99 11.73 -31.51
C PHE A 54 14.59 11.32 -31.01
N LEU A 55 13.71 12.31 -30.75
CA LEU A 55 12.24 12.30 -30.85
C LEU A 55 11.64 13.37 -29.91
N LEU A 56 11.80 14.64 -30.31
CA LEU A 56 11.05 15.79 -29.81
C LEU A 56 11.01 16.81 -30.95
N SER A 57 10.09 16.62 -31.89
CA SER A 57 9.72 17.64 -32.88
C SER A 57 8.50 17.19 -33.69
N THR A 58 7.31 17.63 -33.31
CA THR A 58 6.24 18.09 -34.22
C THR A 58 5.02 18.56 -33.43
N ALA A 59 5.00 19.85 -33.09
CA ALA A 59 3.79 20.66 -32.94
C ALA A 59 4.20 22.14 -32.97
N MET A 60 4.58 22.63 -34.16
CA MET A 60 4.74 24.06 -34.41
C MET A 60 3.37 24.65 -34.76
N VAL A 61 2.88 25.50 -33.85
CA VAL A 61 2.40 26.86 -34.09
C VAL A 61 2.05 27.22 -35.54
N ALA A 62 0.77 27.50 -35.78
CA ALA A 62 0.32 28.42 -36.82
C ALA A 62 -0.32 29.63 -36.14
N LEU A 63 0.47 30.69 -35.95
CA LEU A 63 0.03 32.03 -35.56
C LEU A 63 -0.02 32.86 -36.85
N GLY A 64 -1.23 33.14 -37.33
CA GLY A 64 -1.47 34.15 -38.36
C GLY A 64 -1.88 35.45 -37.68
N THR A 65 -1.11 36.51 -37.88
CA THR A 65 -1.38 37.87 -37.40
C THR A 65 -2.10 38.69 -38.48
N ALA A 66 -3.10 39.48 -38.09
CA ALA A 66 -3.41 40.83 -38.62
C ALA A 66 -4.54 41.50 -37.78
N PRO A 67 -4.62 42.85 -37.73
CA PRO A 67 -5.03 43.59 -36.53
C PRO A 67 -6.34 44.41 -36.66
N THR A 68 -6.65 45.14 -35.58
CA THR A 68 -7.67 46.23 -35.38
C THR A 68 -9.10 45.75 -35.09
N ALA A 69 -9.90 46.36 -34.21
CA ALA A 69 -9.87 47.67 -33.56
C ALA A 69 -10.50 47.61 -32.15
N ALA A 70 -10.09 48.57 -31.30
CA ALA A 70 -10.68 48.83 -30.01
C ALA A 70 -12.15 49.24 -30.13
N HIS A 71 -13.01 48.71 -29.25
CA HIS A 71 -14.20 49.41 -28.73
C HIS A 71 -14.32 49.09 -27.24
N ALA A 72 -14.26 50.15 -26.44
CA ALA A 72 -14.55 50.13 -25.02
C ALA A 72 -16.06 49.99 -24.81
N GLN A 73 -16.48 49.13 -23.89
CA GLN A 73 -17.78 49.28 -23.25
C GLN A 73 -17.67 48.84 -21.79
N THR A 74 -17.87 49.83 -20.93
CA THR A 74 -18.11 49.74 -19.48
C THR A 74 -19.26 48.79 -19.16
N GLY A 75 -19.05 47.87 -18.23
CA GLY A 75 -20.09 47.04 -17.62
C GLY A 75 -19.62 46.57 -16.25
N GLU A 76 -20.46 46.79 -15.24
CA GLU A 76 -20.20 46.66 -13.80
C GLU A 76 -19.57 45.34 -13.37
N THR A 77 -18.46 45.42 -12.64
CA THR A 77 -17.92 44.36 -11.80
C THR A 77 -18.81 44.20 -10.58
N ALA A 78 -19.67 43.18 -10.58
CA ALA A 78 -20.26 42.66 -9.36
C ALA A 78 -19.19 41.85 -8.60
N ALA A 79 -18.97 42.25 -7.35
CA ALA A 79 -17.97 41.71 -6.45
C ALA A 79 -18.13 40.20 -6.25
N ALA A 80 -17.05 39.46 -6.52
CA ALA A 80 -16.83 38.15 -5.93
C ALA A 80 -16.27 38.37 -4.52
N GLU A 81 -16.98 37.88 -3.51
CA GLU A 81 -16.53 37.91 -2.11
C GLU A 81 -15.20 37.17 -1.96
N GLU A 82 -14.21 37.89 -1.42
CA GLU A 82 -12.94 37.39 -0.95
C GLU A 82 -13.16 36.29 0.10
N VAL A 83 -12.58 35.11 -0.15
CA VAL A 83 -12.21 34.18 0.92
C VAL A 83 -11.04 34.82 1.67
N ALA A 84 -11.38 35.64 2.65
CA ALA A 84 -10.41 36.32 3.50
C ALA A 84 -9.60 35.30 4.31
N THR A 85 -8.29 35.46 4.21
CA THR A 85 -7.25 34.82 4.99
C THR A 85 -7.37 35.22 6.47
N GLY A 86 -7.91 34.32 7.28
CA GLY A 86 -7.90 34.41 8.74
C GLY A 86 -7.33 33.12 9.31
N ALA A 87 -6.15 33.20 9.92
CA ALA A 87 -5.57 32.14 10.71
C ALA A 87 -6.41 31.94 11.99
N GLU A 88 -7.51 31.22 11.88
CA GLU A 88 -8.16 30.57 13.03
C GLU A 88 -7.70 29.11 13.10
N ASP A 89 -7.47 28.64 14.32
CA ASP A 89 -6.95 27.33 14.70
C ASP A 89 -7.77 26.18 14.05
N ASN A 90 -7.32 25.80 12.85
CA ASN A 90 -7.99 24.88 11.95
C ASN A 90 -7.41 23.45 12.04
N SER A 91 -6.77 23.12 13.17
CA SER A 91 -6.19 21.80 13.41
C SER A 91 -7.22 20.68 13.20
N TYR A 92 -8.52 20.93 13.41
CA TYR A 92 -9.64 20.01 13.15
C TYR A 92 -10.85 20.63 12.40
N GLY A 93 -10.67 21.75 11.71
CA GLY A 93 -11.72 22.44 10.93
C GLY A 93 -12.13 21.70 9.64
N ASP A 94 -12.90 22.34 8.75
CA ASP A 94 -13.43 21.71 7.52
C ASP A 94 -12.31 21.14 6.63
N ILE A 95 -11.99 19.85 6.83
CA ILE A 95 -10.97 19.16 6.05
C ILE A 95 -11.50 19.00 4.63
N VAL A 96 -10.85 19.68 3.70
CA VAL A 96 -11.13 19.55 2.28
C VAL A 96 -10.49 18.28 1.74
N VAL A 97 -11.25 17.50 1.00
CA VAL A 97 -10.84 16.24 0.39
C VAL A 97 -11.06 16.25 -1.11
N THR A 98 -10.31 15.41 -1.84
CA THR A 98 -10.50 15.22 -3.29
C THR A 98 -11.15 13.88 -3.63
N ALA A 99 -11.97 13.37 -2.71
CA ALA A 99 -12.58 12.05 -2.75
C ALA A 99 -13.46 11.80 -4.00
N GLN A 100 -14.06 12.85 -4.57
CA GLN A 100 -14.83 12.74 -5.83
C GLN A 100 -14.12 13.34 -7.05
N ARG A 101 -12.80 13.53 -6.98
CA ARG A 101 -12.02 14.36 -7.94
C ARG A 101 -12.51 15.82 -8.00
N ARG A 102 -13.30 16.23 -7.01
CA ARG A 102 -13.70 17.60 -6.69
C ARG A 102 -13.15 17.96 -5.32
N SER A 103 -12.82 19.23 -5.11
CA SER A 103 -12.38 19.74 -3.81
C SER A 103 -13.63 20.04 -2.97
N GLU A 104 -13.87 19.28 -1.91
CA GLU A 104 -15.08 19.41 -1.08
C GLU A 104 -14.80 19.10 0.40
N SER A 105 -15.58 19.65 1.31
CA SER A 105 -15.47 19.30 2.74
C SER A 105 -15.76 17.80 2.95
N VAL A 106 -15.02 17.17 3.86
CA VAL A 106 -15.24 15.78 4.30
C VAL A 106 -16.69 15.51 4.75
N GLN A 107 -17.39 16.55 5.24
CA GLN A 107 -18.80 16.48 5.64
C GLN A 107 -19.78 16.40 4.46
N ASN A 108 -19.34 16.79 3.27
CA ASN A 108 -20.16 16.79 2.06
C ASN A 108 -20.02 15.54 1.21
N VAL A 109 -19.02 14.68 1.49
CA VAL A 109 -18.84 13.45 0.72
C VAL A 109 -19.77 12.33 1.25
N PRO A 110 -20.65 11.71 0.43
CA PRO A 110 -21.57 10.65 0.83
C PRO A 110 -20.91 9.25 0.90
N ILE A 111 -19.77 9.17 1.60
CA ILE A 111 -19.07 7.92 1.94
C ILE A 111 -18.37 8.07 3.29
N ALA A 112 -18.04 6.94 3.92
CA ALA A 112 -17.12 6.89 5.05
C ALA A 112 -15.69 7.23 4.60
N ILE A 113 -15.13 8.30 5.17
CA ILE A 113 -13.79 8.82 4.87
C ILE A 113 -13.20 9.40 6.15
N SER A 114 -11.93 9.10 6.39
CA SER A 114 -11.14 9.74 7.44
C SER A 114 -10.06 10.57 6.76
N ALA A 115 -9.77 11.77 7.26
CA ALA A 115 -8.75 12.64 6.67
C ALA A 115 -7.90 13.28 7.76
N PHE A 116 -6.60 13.41 7.49
CA PHE A 116 -5.58 13.91 8.42
C PHE A 116 -4.81 15.03 7.72
N ASN A 117 -4.82 16.23 8.28
CA ASN A 117 -4.00 17.34 7.79
C ASN A 117 -2.54 17.20 8.26
N ALA A 118 -1.67 18.09 7.78
CA ALA A 118 -0.27 18.14 8.17
C ALA A 118 -0.06 18.22 9.69
N GLU A 119 -0.79 19.09 10.40
CA GLU A 119 -0.62 19.28 11.86
C GLU A 119 -0.99 18.01 12.64
N MET A 120 -2.05 17.30 12.28
CA MET A 120 -2.42 16.01 12.89
C MET A 120 -1.36 14.93 12.65
N VAL A 121 -0.84 14.84 11.42
CA VAL A 121 0.22 13.89 11.06
C VAL A 121 1.49 14.19 11.86
N GLU A 122 1.82 15.46 12.04
CA GLU A 122 2.98 15.89 12.82
C GLU A 122 2.81 15.69 14.33
N ALA A 123 1.65 16.04 14.90
CA ALA A 123 1.37 15.92 16.33
C ALA A 123 1.40 14.48 16.82
N SER A 124 1.13 13.51 15.93
CA SER A 124 1.19 12.08 16.24
C SER A 124 2.62 11.51 16.24
N GLY A 125 3.65 12.34 16.01
CA GLY A 125 5.05 11.90 15.94
C GLY A 125 5.33 10.99 14.74
N SER A 126 4.44 11.02 13.74
CA SER A 126 4.47 10.05 12.64
C SER A 126 5.70 10.20 11.77
N THR A 127 6.42 9.10 11.60
CA THR A 127 7.64 9.04 10.79
C THR A 127 7.35 8.56 9.37
N ASN A 128 6.36 7.68 9.22
CA ASN A 128 5.90 7.08 7.97
C ASN A 128 4.40 6.72 8.06
N ILE A 129 3.84 6.19 6.98
CA ILE A 129 2.41 5.86 6.88
C ILE A 129 1.92 4.91 7.98
N THR A 130 2.76 3.99 8.48
CA THR A 130 2.35 3.02 9.52
C THR A 130 2.22 3.66 10.90
N SER A 131 2.76 4.86 11.10
CA SER A 131 2.60 5.62 12.35
C SER A 131 1.16 6.13 12.55
N LEU A 132 0.37 6.22 11.47
CA LEU A 132 -1.05 6.61 11.52
C LEU A 132 -1.97 5.45 11.95
N ASN A 133 -1.41 4.29 12.30
CA ASN A 133 -2.18 3.12 12.71
C ASN A 133 -3.10 3.42 13.90
N GLY A 134 -4.38 3.07 13.77
CA GLY A 134 -5.38 3.28 14.81
C GLY A 134 -5.91 4.72 14.93
N LEU A 135 -5.48 5.66 14.08
CA LEU A 135 -6.08 7.00 14.02
C LEU A 135 -7.44 7.01 13.29
N ALA A 136 -7.60 6.14 12.28
CA ALA A 136 -8.86 5.93 11.59
C ALA A 136 -9.54 4.62 12.06
N PRO A 137 -10.86 4.62 12.28
CA PRO A 137 -11.60 3.41 12.64
C PRO A 137 -11.54 2.37 11.51
N ASN A 138 -11.42 1.07 11.88
CA ASN A 138 -11.31 -0.07 10.97
C ASN A 138 -10.11 -0.01 10.00
N VAL A 139 -9.03 0.68 10.36
CA VAL A 139 -7.81 0.77 9.57
C VAL A 139 -6.63 0.22 10.36
N VAL A 140 -5.94 -0.77 9.78
CA VAL A 140 -4.68 -1.31 10.33
C VAL A 140 -3.55 -1.00 9.36
N LEU A 141 -2.56 -0.26 9.83
CA LEU A 141 -1.34 0.10 9.09
C LEU A 141 -0.14 -0.44 9.88
N GLN A 142 0.53 -1.46 9.36
CA GLN A 142 1.66 -2.06 10.06
C GLN A 142 2.76 -2.38 9.05
N THR A 143 3.99 -2.59 9.53
CA THR A 143 5.05 -3.14 8.67
C THR A 143 4.85 -4.63 8.56
N GLN A 144 4.99 -5.17 7.36
CA GLN A 144 4.95 -6.60 7.15
C GLN A 144 6.13 -7.28 7.86
N GLY A 145 5.84 -8.36 8.58
CA GLY A 145 6.84 -9.08 9.37
C GLY A 145 7.92 -9.79 8.54
N LEU A 146 7.63 -10.19 7.31
CA LEU A 146 8.57 -10.99 6.51
C LEU A 146 9.59 -10.19 5.71
N VAL A 147 9.25 -8.95 5.40
CA VAL A 147 9.98 -8.17 4.40
C VAL A 147 10.08 -6.74 4.91
N ALA A 148 11.31 -6.28 5.13
CA ALA A 148 11.55 -4.92 5.58
C ALA A 148 11.03 -3.89 4.58
N ASN A 149 10.52 -2.77 5.09
CA ASN A 149 10.05 -1.64 4.30
C ASN A 149 8.83 -1.91 3.39
N VAL A 150 8.01 -2.92 3.70
CA VAL A 150 6.73 -3.17 3.03
C VAL A 150 5.60 -2.97 4.02
N PRO A 151 4.59 -2.11 3.72
CA PRO A 151 3.47 -1.91 4.61
C PRO A 151 2.40 -2.97 4.36
N MET A 152 1.77 -3.42 5.42
CA MET A 152 0.53 -4.15 5.41
C MET A 152 -0.60 -3.17 5.74
N ILE A 153 -1.46 -2.94 4.75
CA ILE A 153 -2.60 -2.02 4.87
C ILE A 153 -3.87 -2.87 4.89
N SER A 154 -4.68 -2.70 5.93
CA SER A 154 -6.03 -3.28 6.06
C SER A 154 -7.05 -2.15 6.21
N ILE A 155 -8.13 -2.21 5.43
CA ILE A 155 -9.32 -1.36 5.63
C ILE A 155 -10.52 -2.28 5.75
N ARG A 156 -11.32 -2.12 6.82
CA ARG A 156 -12.49 -2.97 7.13
C ARG A 156 -12.16 -4.47 7.08
N GLY A 157 -11.00 -4.85 7.65
CA GLY A 157 -10.56 -6.24 7.75
C GLY A 157 -10.09 -6.87 6.44
N MET A 158 -9.92 -6.08 5.38
CA MET A 158 -9.33 -6.58 4.14
C MET A 158 -7.97 -5.98 3.88
N SER A 159 -6.97 -6.87 3.82
CA SER A 159 -5.56 -6.51 3.68
C SER A 159 -4.89 -7.11 2.46
N THR A 160 -3.73 -6.55 2.13
CA THR A 160 -2.75 -7.16 1.22
C THR A 160 -1.58 -7.64 2.06
N ALA A 161 -1.30 -8.95 2.02
CA ALA A 161 -0.23 -9.56 2.81
C ALA A 161 0.88 -10.19 1.95
N ASP A 162 0.80 -10.11 0.62
CA ASP A 162 1.84 -10.63 -0.27
C ASP A 162 2.86 -9.51 -0.62
N PRO A 163 4.16 -9.67 -0.31
CA PRO A 163 5.18 -8.68 -0.64
C PRO A 163 5.58 -8.66 -2.11
N ASP A 164 5.22 -9.69 -2.89
CA ASP A 164 5.75 -9.82 -4.24
C ASP A 164 5.05 -8.84 -5.21
N PRO A 165 5.79 -8.25 -6.18
CA PRO A 165 5.30 -7.18 -7.06
C PRO A 165 4.25 -7.62 -8.09
N ASN A 166 4.08 -8.93 -8.30
CA ASN A 166 3.03 -9.52 -9.13
C ASN A 166 1.67 -9.50 -8.42
N ALA A 167 1.64 -9.33 -7.10
CA ALA A 167 0.42 -9.21 -6.32
C ALA A 167 -0.03 -7.74 -6.29
N ASP A 168 -1.10 -7.45 -7.03
CA ASP A 168 -1.75 -6.16 -6.92
C ASP A 168 -2.30 -5.94 -5.48
N PRO A 169 -2.27 -4.71 -4.93
CA PRO A 169 -2.83 -4.45 -3.62
C PRO A 169 -4.37 -4.48 -3.62
N LYS A 170 -4.98 -4.76 -2.47
CA LYS A 170 -6.44 -4.65 -2.23
C LYS A 170 -6.87 -3.24 -1.81
N VAL A 171 -5.94 -2.47 -1.24
CA VAL A 171 -6.08 -1.06 -0.89
C VAL A 171 -5.16 -0.27 -1.82
N SER A 172 -5.71 0.66 -2.58
CA SER A 172 -4.90 1.46 -3.49
C SER A 172 -4.20 2.59 -2.75
N THR A 173 -2.96 2.90 -3.15
CA THR A 173 -2.23 4.09 -2.68
C THR A 173 -2.07 5.05 -3.84
N ILE A 174 -2.40 6.31 -3.60
CA ILE A 174 -2.35 7.38 -4.60
C ILE A 174 -1.57 8.55 -4.03
N ILE A 175 -0.65 9.12 -4.82
CA ILE A 175 0.12 10.31 -4.46
C ILE A 175 -0.12 11.34 -5.55
N ASP A 176 -0.67 12.50 -5.19
CA ASP A 176 -0.96 13.61 -6.11
C ASP A 176 -1.74 13.16 -7.37
N GLY A 177 -2.70 12.25 -7.17
CA GLY A 177 -3.53 11.69 -8.24
C GLY A 177 -2.90 10.54 -9.05
N VAL A 178 -1.64 10.17 -8.77
CA VAL A 178 -0.93 9.07 -9.42
C VAL A 178 -1.04 7.79 -8.59
N TYR A 179 -1.55 6.72 -9.20
CA TYR A 179 -1.62 5.39 -8.58
C TYR A 179 -0.23 4.76 -8.43
N ILE A 180 0.04 4.17 -7.26
CA ILE A 180 1.31 3.50 -6.96
C ILE A 180 1.13 1.98 -7.08
N PRO A 181 1.70 1.31 -8.11
CA PRO A 181 1.42 -0.11 -8.37
C PRO A 181 2.22 -1.08 -7.50
N PHE A 182 3.43 -0.70 -7.06
CA PHE A 182 4.34 -1.61 -6.37
C PHE A 182 4.18 -1.49 -4.86
N VAL A 183 3.91 -2.60 -4.17
CA VAL A 183 3.66 -2.61 -2.71
C VAL A 183 4.86 -2.08 -1.92
N SER A 184 6.10 -2.33 -2.36
CA SER A 184 7.30 -1.75 -1.73
C SER A 184 7.44 -0.23 -1.94
N SER A 185 6.71 0.38 -2.87
CA SER A 185 6.62 1.84 -3.04
C SER A 185 5.50 2.48 -2.22
N THR A 186 4.65 1.70 -1.52
CA THR A 186 3.55 2.26 -0.71
C THR A 186 3.98 2.52 0.75
N MET A 187 5.21 2.20 1.13
CA MET A 187 5.81 2.70 2.37
C MET A 187 6.19 4.16 2.18
N LEU A 188 5.32 5.07 2.63
CA LEU A 188 5.51 6.51 2.44
C LEU A 188 6.10 7.14 3.69
N ASP A 189 7.22 7.84 3.55
CA ASP A 189 7.67 8.79 4.56
C ASP A 189 6.77 10.01 4.55
N LEU A 190 6.32 10.41 5.73
CA LEU A 190 5.39 11.53 5.89
C LEU A 190 6.18 12.83 6.07
N PHE A 191 6.79 13.29 4.97
CA PHE A 191 7.40 14.61 4.86
C PHE A 191 6.73 15.40 3.74
N ASP A 192 6.56 16.71 3.96
CA ASP A 192 6.00 17.62 2.98
C ASP A 192 4.61 17.19 2.45
N VAL A 193 3.78 16.69 3.37
CA VAL A 193 2.41 16.26 3.12
C VAL A 193 1.46 17.39 3.52
N GLU A 194 0.48 17.69 2.68
CA GLU A 194 -0.62 18.60 3.00
C GLU A 194 -1.67 17.87 3.83
N ARG A 195 -2.07 16.69 3.34
CA ARG A 195 -3.05 15.84 4.00
C ARG A 195 -3.01 14.40 3.48
N ILE A 196 -3.61 13.51 4.24
CA ILE A 196 -3.81 12.09 3.93
C ILE A 196 -5.29 11.78 4.08
N GLU A 197 -5.89 11.19 3.07
CA GLU A 197 -7.29 10.80 3.05
C GLU A 197 -7.37 9.26 2.98
N VAL A 198 -8.20 8.66 3.83
CA VAL A 198 -8.47 7.22 3.86
C VAL A 198 -9.93 7.01 3.51
N LEU A 199 -10.16 6.62 2.26
CA LEU A 199 -11.49 6.32 1.72
C LEU A 199 -11.81 4.85 1.99
N LYS A 200 -12.96 4.60 2.63
CA LYS A 200 -13.34 3.25 3.03
C LYS A 200 -14.34 2.64 2.04
N GLY A 201 -14.21 1.33 1.83
CA GLY A 201 -14.99 0.60 0.85
C GLY A 201 -14.54 0.86 -0.60
N PRO A 202 -15.11 0.15 -1.57
CA PRO A 202 -14.63 0.17 -2.95
C PRO A 202 -14.86 1.52 -3.63
N GLN A 203 -13.77 2.16 -4.10
CA GLN A 203 -13.83 3.43 -4.85
C GLN A 203 -13.39 3.27 -6.32
N GLY A 204 -13.72 2.13 -6.93
CA GLY A 204 -13.26 1.73 -8.25
C GLY A 204 -13.57 2.71 -9.39
N VAL A 205 -14.71 3.42 -9.33
CA VAL A 205 -15.12 4.36 -10.40
C VAL A 205 -14.10 5.49 -10.59
N LEU A 206 -13.67 6.13 -9.51
CA LEU A 206 -12.82 7.34 -9.57
C LEU A 206 -11.34 7.08 -9.31
N PHE A 207 -11.01 6.06 -8.53
CA PHE A 207 -9.64 5.75 -8.13
C PHE A 207 -9.09 4.48 -8.79
N GLY A 208 -9.89 3.83 -9.62
CA GLY A 208 -9.44 2.80 -10.55
C GLY A 208 -9.34 1.39 -9.97
N LYS A 209 -8.49 0.58 -10.62
CA LYS A 209 -8.30 -0.83 -10.28
C LYS A 209 -7.73 -1.02 -8.88
N ASN A 210 -7.80 -2.25 -8.36
CA ASN A 210 -7.10 -2.65 -7.13
C ASN A 210 -7.58 -1.90 -5.89
N ASN A 211 -8.89 -1.62 -5.87
CA ASN A 211 -9.55 -0.82 -4.86
C ASN A 211 -10.77 -1.59 -4.32
N LEU A 212 -10.47 -2.70 -3.64
CA LEU A 212 -11.47 -3.61 -3.06
C LEU A 212 -11.87 -3.18 -1.65
N ALA A 213 -10.91 -2.72 -0.86
CA ALA A 213 -11.12 -2.38 0.55
C ALA A 213 -11.19 -0.86 0.77
N GLY A 214 -10.51 -0.08 -0.07
CA GLY A 214 -10.44 1.37 0.02
C GLY A 214 -9.21 1.96 -0.65
N THR A 215 -8.98 3.24 -0.39
CA THR A 215 -7.87 4.01 -0.94
C THR A 215 -7.20 4.85 0.14
N ILE A 216 -5.87 4.89 0.14
CA ILE A 216 -5.07 5.90 0.82
C ILE A 216 -4.64 6.92 -0.24
N ASN A 217 -5.12 8.15 -0.12
CA ASN A 217 -4.81 9.25 -1.02
C ASN A 217 -3.92 10.26 -0.26
N VAL A 218 -2.70 10.46 -0.74
CA VAL A 218 -1.72 11.38 -0.16
C VAL A 218 -1.59 12.58 -1.06
N ILE A 219 -1.79 13.76 -0.50
CA ILE A 219 -1.62 15.03 -1.20
C ILE A 219 -0.40 15.72 -0.63
N THR A 220 0.57 16.00 -1.49
CA THR A 220 1.78 16.72 -1.10
C THR A 220 1.49 18.22 -1.02
N ALA A 221 2.18 18.92 -0.12
CA ALA A 221 1.98 20.36 0.00
C ALA A 221 2.36 21.06 -1.32
N ARG A 222 1.62 22.10 -1.69
CA ARG A 222 1.95 22.94 -2.86
C ARG A 222 2.95 24.04 -2.49
N PRO A 223 3.63 24.66 -3.47
CA PRO A 223 4.36 25.91 -3.24
C PRO A 223 3.44 27.00 -2.72
N THR A 224 3.90 27.80 -1.76
CA THR A 224 3.18 28.98 -1.26
C THR A 224 3.44 30.21 -2.10
N ASP A 225 2.52 31.17 -2.04
CA ASP A 225 2.63 32.43 -2.77
C ASP A 225 3.66 33.39 -2.14
N ASP A 226 3.93 33.23 -0.85
CA ASP A 226 4.95 33.97 -0.12
C ASP A 226 6.27 33.20 -0.03
N PHE A 227 7.37 33.95 0.00
CA PHE A 227 8.68 33.41 0.36
C PHE A 227 8.68 33.03 1.84
N GLY A 228 9.11 31.81 2.13
CA GLY A 228 9.16 31.35 3.51
C GLY A 228 9.76 29.97 3.63
N GLY A 229 10.17 29.61 4.83
CA GLY A 229 10.82 28.33 5.09
C GLY A 229 10.41 27.72 6.41
N GLU A 230 10.57 26.40 6.52
CA GLU A 230 10.47 25.69 7.79
C GLU A 230 11.63 24.71 7.91
N ALA A 231 12.23 24.63 9.09
CA ALA A 231 13.22 23.63 9.45
C ALA A 231 12.81 22.96 10.76
N ARG A 232 12.96 21.63 10.83
CA ARG A 232 12.68 20.84 12.01
C ARG A 232 13.80 19.85 12.29
N VAL A 233 14.22 19.79 13.54
CA VAL A 233 15.17 18.80 14.05
C VAL A 233 14.47 17.95 15.11
N SER A 234 14.55 16.64 14.96
CA SER A 234 14.00 15.67 15.92
C SER A 234 15.13 14.83 16.52
N LEU A 235 15.12 14.65 17.84
CA LEU A 235 16.01 13.76 18.58
C LEU A 235 15.15 12.85 19.47
N GLY A 236 15.49 11.57 19.59
CA GLY A 236 14.65 10.67 20.40
C GLY A 236 15.27 9.33 20.77
N SER A 237 14.43 8.46 21.33
CA SER A 237 14.76 7.09 21.71
C SER A 237 15.43 6.33 20.57
N TYR A 238 16.25 5.34 20.93
CA TYR A 238 16.93 4.45 19.99
C TYR A 238 17.76 5.18 18.93
N GLY A 239 18.39 6.30 19.32
CA GLY A 239 19.32 7.02 18.46
C GLY A 239 18.65 7.84 17.35
N LEU A 240 17.32 8.07 17.43
CA LEU A 240 16.60 8.87 16.45
C LEU A 240 17.24 10.25 16.28
N LYS A 241 17.59 10.56 15.03
CA LYS A 241 18.02 11.88 14.56
C LYS A 241 17.33 12.16 13.25
N GLN A 242 16.55 13.23 13.17
CA GLN A 242 15.88 13.61 11.93
C GLN A 242 16.01 15.11 11.67
N PHE A 243 16.22 15.46 10.41
CA PHE A 243 16.09 16.81 9.90
C PHE A 243 15.04 16.81 8.79
N ARG A 244 14.06 17.71 8.90
CA ARG A 244 13.11 18.04 7.84
C ARG A 244 13.26 19.52 7.51
N GLY A 245 13.21 19.88 6.24
CA GLY A 245 13.23 21.27 5.82
C GLY A 245 12.36 21.50 4.59
N LYS A 246 11.75 22.66 4.47
CA LYS A 246 11.09 23.14 3.25
C LYS A 246 11.39 24.61 3.03
N LEU A 247 11.50 25.01 1.77
CA LEU A 247 11.71 26.40 1.35
C LEU A 247 10.82 26.68 0.15
N ASN A 248 9.99 27.72 0.26
CA ASN A 248 9.16 28.25 -0.81
C ASN A 248 9.82 29.51 -1.40
N SER A 249 9.73 29.67 -2.71
CA SER A 249 10.24 30.86 -3.39
C SER A 249 9.34 32.09 -3.26
N GLY A 250 8.07 31.88 -2.88
CA GLY A 250 7.00 32.81 -3.22
C GLY A 250 6.76 32.90 -4.72
N ARG A 251 5.84 33.77 -5.15
CA ARG A 251 5.57 34.01 -6.57
C ARG A 251 6.72 34.80 -7.22
N PHE A 252 7.20 34.31 -8.36
CA PHE A 252 8.19 34.94 -9.23
C PHE A 252 7.72 34.89 -10.70
N ALA A 253 8.52 35.45 -11.62
CA ALA A 253 8.16 35.59 -13.03
C ALA A 253 6.81 36.30 -13.20
N ASP A 254 6.75 37.56 -12.76
CA ASP A 254 5.56 38.43 -12.81
C ASP A 254 4.33 37.80 -12.14
N GLY A 255 4.54 37.08 -11.05
CA GLY A 255 3.48 36.43 -10.29
C GLY A 255 3.03 35.08 -10.86
N ALA A 256 3.58 34.62 -11.98
CA ALA A 256 3.08 33.43 -12.67
C ALA A 256 3.58 32.10 -12.09
N LEU A 257 4.74 32.08 -11.41
CA LEU A 257 5.37 30.84 -10.95
C LEU A 257 5.61 30.85 -9.44
N ALA A 258 5.41 29.72 -8.76
CA ALA A 258 5.88 29.48 -7.40
C ALA A 258 6.61 28.15 -7.32
N ALA A 259 7.73 28.08 -6.62
CA ALA A 259 8.55 26.89 -6.47
C ALA A 259 8.76 26.53 -5.00
N LYS A 260 8.97 25.24 -4.74
CA LYS A 260 9.31 24.71 -3.42
C LYS A 260 10.33 23.59 -3.52
N ILE A 261 11.22 23.54 -2.53
CA ILE A 261 12.06 22.37 -2.27
C ILE A 261 11.89 21.92 -0.82
N SER A 262 11.78 20.60 -0.63
CA SER A 262 11.62 19.95 0.67
C SER A 262 12.61 18.81 0.81
N VAL A 263 13.18 18.62 2.00
CA VAL A 263 14.16 17.58 2.30
C VAL A 263 13.83 16.85 3.60
N ASN A 264 14.21 15.58 3.67
CA ASN A 264 14.10 14.75 4.87
C ASN A 264 15.34 13.86 5.00
N PHE A 265 16.04 13.95 6.13
CA PHE A 265 17.14 13.07 6.50
C PHE A 265 16.82 12.46 7.86
N ARG A 266 16.69 11.13 7.92
CA ARG A 266 16.38 10.41 9.16
C ARG A 266 17.41 9.31 9.38
N ASP A 267 17.91 9.22 10.60
CA ASP A 267 18.69 8.11 11.10
C ASP A 267 18.04 7.58 12.38
N TYR A 268 17.89 6.27 12.47
CA TYR A 268 17.23 5.60 13.58
C TYR A 268 17.86 4.22 13.76
N ASP A 269 18.54 4.01 14.89
CA ASP A 269 19.38 2.82 15.09
C ASP A 269 18.54 1.54 15.24
N GLY A 270 17.27 1.68 15.64
CA GLY A 270 16.36 0.56 15.88
C GLY A 270 16.29 0.13 17.34
N TYR A 271 15.20 -0.57 17.68
CA TYR A 271 14.85 -0.96 19.04
C TYR A 271 15.13 -2.42 19.38
N SER A 272 15.33 -3.27 18.37
CA SER A 272 15.62 -4.69 18.57
C SER A 272 17.12 -4.95 18.46
N ARG A 273 17.59 -6.05 19.04
CA ARG A 273 19.00 -6.45 18.97
C ARG A 273 19.16 -7.85 18.38
N ASN A 274 20.07 -7.99 17.43
CA ASN A 274 20.55 -9.29 17.00
C ASN A 274 21.66 -9.76 17.96
N VAL A 275 21.42 -10.85 18.69
CA VAL A 275 22.41 -11.36 19.66
C VAL A 275 23.58 -12.08 18.99
N ILE A 276 23.44 -12.49 17.73
CA ILE A 276 24.47 -13.20 16.96
C ILE A 276 25.45 -12.20 16.33
N THR A 277 24.96 -11.21 15.59
CA THR A 277 25.81 -10.19 14.94
C THR A 277 26.21 -9.06 15.89
N GLY A 278 25.45 -8.86 16.98
CA GLY A 278 25.62 -7.78 17.95
C GLY A 278 24.98 -6.45 17.54
N ASN A 279 24.46 -6.34 16.32
CA ASN A 279 23.88 -5.13 15.74
C ASN A 279 22.43 -4.90 16.19
N ARG A 280 21.94 -3.67 15.97
CA ARG A 280 20.52 -3.33 16.15
C ARG A 280 19.72 -3.61 14.88
N LEU A 281 18.48 -4.03 15.09
CA LEU A 281 17.48 -4.32 14.07
C LEU A 281 16.28 -3.39 14.24
N ASN A 282 15.41 -3.36 13.23
CA ASN A 282 14.28 -2.44 13.10
C ASN A 282 14.71 -0.96 13.03
N GLY A 283 15.90 -0.71 12.48
CA GLY A 283 16.45 0.63 12.23
C GLY A 283 16.19 1.10 10.79
N ALA A 284 16.29 2.41 10.56
CA ALA A 284 16.12 2.98 9.22
C ALA A 284 16.99 4.24 9.02
N ASN A 285 17.65 4.30 7.86
CA ASN A 285 18.33 5.48 7.35
C ASN A 285 17.62 5.96 6.08
N VAL A 286 17.10 7.19 6.08
CA VAL A 286 16.31 7.77 4.99
C VAL A 286 16.92 9.08 4.51
N LYS A 287 16.99 9.25 3.20
CA LYS A 287 17.26 10.52 2.53
C LYS A 287 16.18 10.73 1.48
N ALA A 288 15.47 11.84 1.56
CA ALA A 288 14.44 12.18 0.59
C ALA A 288 14.47 13.66 0.23
N VAL A 289 14.14 13.95 -1.02
CA VAL A 289 14.03 15.30 -1.57
C VAL A 289 12.77 15.37 -2.42
N ARG A 290 12.01 16.46 -2.30
CA ARG A 290 10.86 16.77 -3.14
C ARG A 290 10.98 18.19 -3.67
N GLY A 291 10.75 18.37 -4.96
CA GLY A 291 10.64 19.65 -5.62
C GLY A 291 9.24 19.84 -6.19
N ALA A 292 8.71 21.05 -6.12
CA ALA A 292 7.44 21.40 -6.75
C ALA A 292 7.56 22.75 -7.48
N LEU A 293 6.91 22.85 -8.64
CA LEU A 293 6.76 24.09 -9.41
C LEU A 293 5.28 24.23 -9.79
N ASN A 294 4.69 25.35 -9.38
CA ASN A 294 3.34 25.75 -9.73
C ASN A 294 3.40 26.89 -10.75
N TYR A 295 2.60 26.80 -11.80
CA TYR A 295 2.29 27.86 -12.74
C TYR A 295 0.81 28.23 -12.60
N ASP A 296 0.56 29.50 -12.35
CA ASP A 296 -0.78 30.10 -12.33
C ASP A 296 -0.61 31.62 -12.47
N HIS A 297 -1.25 32.19 -13.48
CA HIS A 297 -1.19 33.62 -13.80
C HIS A 297 -2.57 34.30 -13.68
N GLY A 298 -3.45 33.77 -12.81
CA GLY A 298 -4.81 34.31 -12.60
C GLY A 298 -5.75 34.13 -13.79
N GLY A 299 -5.38 33.28 -14.75
CA GLY A 299 -6.19 32.91 -15.91
C GLY A 299 -6.87 31.55 -15.75
N PRO A 300 -7.50 31.03 -16.82
CA PRO A 300 -8.19 29.75 -16.78
C PRO A 300 -7.27 28.53 -16.67
N PHE A 301 -5.95 28.69 -16.75
CA PHE A 301 -5.00 27.59 -16.79
C PHE A 301 -4.04 27.62 -15.60
N ASP A 302 -4.00 26.52 -14.86
CA ASP A 302 -3.00 26.25 -13.83
C ASP A 302 -2.29 24.92 -14.08
N SER A 303 -1.05 24.81 -13.61
CA SER A 303 -0.26 23.61 -13.79
C SER A 303 0.75 23.43 -12.66
N THR A 304 0.79 22.24 -12.07
CA THR A 304 1.75 21.88 -11.03
C THR A 304 2.58 20.67 -11.44
N LEU A 305 3.90 20.80 -11.36
CA LEU A 305 4.87 19.72 -11.47
C LEU A 305 5.43 19.41 -10.09
N VAL A 306 5.39 18.14 -9.68
CA VAL A 306 6.03 17.63 -8.46
C VAL A 306 6.99 16.52 -8.86
N VAL A 307 8.21 16.55 -8.31
CA VAL A 307 9.21 15.49 -8.50
C VAL A 307 9.80 15.11 -7.14
N ASP A 308 10.07 13.82 -6.96
CA ASP A 308 10.60 13.29 -5.72
C ASP A 308 11.70 12.24 -5.95
N TRP A 309 12.62 12.16 -4.99
CA TRP A 309 13.62 11.10 -4.87
C TRP A 309 13.71 10.67 -3.42
N LEU A 310 13.80 9.36 -3.19
CA LEU A 310 13.96 8.75 -1.89
C LEU A 310 14.97 7.62 -1.97
N LYS A 311 15.87 7.58 -1.00
CA LYS A 311 16.77 6.46 -0.74
C LYS A 311 16.69 6.08 0.71
N GLN A 312 16.42 4.80 0.95
CA GLN A 312 16.23 4.25 2.28
C GLN A 312 16.95 2.93 2.44
N LYS A 313 17.64 2.78 3.57
CA LYS A 313 18.14 1.50 4.06
C LYS A 313 17.43 1.17 5.38
N THR A 314 16.80 0.02 5.43
CA THR A 314 16.16 -0.53 6.64
C THR A 314 16.91 -1.78 7.05
N THR A 315 17.19 -1.91 8.34
CA THR A 315 17.77 -3.12 8.95
C THR A 315 16.70 -3.79 9.80
N GLY A 316 16.57 -5.11 9.73
CA GLY A 316 15.45 -5.88 10.24
C GLY A 316 14.53 -6.38 9.12
N PRO A 317 13.35 -6.92 9.44
CA PRO A 317 12.75 -6.98 10.79
C PRO A 317 13.45 -8.01 11.70
N ALA A 318 13.26 -7.85 13.02
CA ALA A 318 13.72 -8.82 14.02
C ALA A 318 12.64 -9.88 14.27
N PRO A 319 12.86 -11.16 13.91
CA PRO A 319 11.93 -12.22 14.25
C PRO A 319 12.07 -12.64 15.71
N HIS A 320 10.94 -12.93 16.35
CA HIS A 320 10.86 -13.61 17.64
C HIS A 320 10.17 -14.96 17.44
N VAL A 321 10.92 -16.03 17.67
CA VAL A 321 10.47 -17.41 17.42
C VAL A 321 9.72 -17.92 18.65
N LEU A 322 8.47 -18.36 18.44
CA LEU A 322 7.66 -18.96 19.50
C LEU A 322 8.06 -20.40 19.79
N ASP A 323 7.93 -20.81 21.05
CA ASP A 323 7.95 -22.23 21.42
C ASP A 323 6.65 -22.88 20.94
N ASN A 324 6.77 -23.79 19.98
CA ASN A 324 5.70 -24.61 19.45
C ASN A 324 6.03 -26.12 19.59
N GLY A 325 6.98 -26.48 20.45
CA GLY A 325 7.49 -27.84 20.58
C GLY A 325 8.43 -28.29 19.46
N ASP A 326 8.85 -27.38 18.57
CA ASP A 326 9.92 -27.66 17.61
C ASP A 326 11.26 -27.82 18.37
N PRO A 327 11.96 -28.96 18.24
CA PRO A 327 13.24 -29.19 18.90
C PRO A 327 14.32 -28.15 18.58
N ASN A 328 14.20 -27.44 17.45
CA ASN A 328 15.13 -26.37 17.08
C ASN A 328 14.94 -25.11 17.94
N TRP A 329 13.78 -24.93 18.57
CA TRP A 329 13.58 -23.83 19.54
C TRP A 329 14.54 -23.96 20.72
N ASP A 330 14.79 -25.17 21.21
CA ASP A 330 15.72 -25.41 22.32
C ASP A 330 17.15 -24.96 22.00
N LEU A 331 17.52 -24.94 20.72
CA LEU A 331 18.84 -24.53 20.23
C LEU A 331 19.02 -23.01 20.18
N LEU A 332 17.94 -22.23 20.35
CA LEU A 332 18.03 -20.77 20.38
C LEU A 332 18.67 -20.27 21.69
N PRO A 333 19.41 -19.15 21.67
CA PRO A 333 19.94 -18.54 22.89
C PRO A 333 18.82 -18.16 23.89
N ASP A 334 19.04 -18.39 25.19
CA ASP A 334 18.03 -18.07 26.24
C ASP A 334 17.58 -16.60 26.21
N ALA A 335 18.46 -15.69 25.79
CA ALA A 335 18.15 -14.27 25.68
C ALA A 335 17.04 -13.97 24.66
N VAL A 336 16.90 -14.75 23.58
CA VAL A 336 15.85 -14.52 22.56
C VAL A 336 14.55 -15.25 22.89
N LYS A 337 14.61 -16.27 23.76
CA LYS A 337 13.44 -16.99 24.28
C LYS A 337 12.63 -16.15 25.28
N THR A 338 13.28 -15.18 25.94
CA THR A 338 12.70 -14.43 27.06
C THR A 338 12.45 -12.95 26.77
N ASP A 339 13.07 -12.40 25.72
CA ASP A 339 12.98 -10.98 25.37
C ASP A 339 12.58 -10.85 23.90
N VAL A 340 11.35 -10.39 23.66
CA VAL A 340 10.76 -10.21 22.32
C VAL A 340 11.51 -9.15 21.48
N ARG A 341 12.40 -8.37 22.10
CA ARG A 341 13.25 -7.37 21.44
C ARG A 341 14.62 -7.92 21.05
N LYS A 342 14.89 -9.19 21.31
CA LYS A 342 16.11 -9.87 20.88
C LYS A 342 15.78 -10.93 19.83
N ALA A 343 16.54 -10.90 18.75
CA ALA A 343 16.49 -11.93 17.69
C ALA A 343 17.84 -12.64 17.60
N ALA A 344 17.82 -13.89 17.16
CA ALA A 344 19.02 -14.65 16.83
C ALA A 344 18.95 -15.03 15.36
N VAL A 345 19.57 -14.21 14.51
CA VAL A 345 19.63 -14.44 13.05
C VAL A 345 21.07 -14.31 12.57
N LEU A 346 21.51 -15.20 11.68
CA LEU A 346 22.94 -15.31 11.30
C LEU A 346 23.48 -14.11 10.52
N PHE A 347 22.59 -13.33 9.93
CA PHE A 347 22.88 -12.05 9.28
C PHE A 347 21.79 -11.07 9.66
N ASP A 348 22.06 -9.76 9.56
CA ASP A 348 21.01 -8.77 9.78
C ASP A 348 20.14 -8.67 8.53
N PRO A 349 18.82 -8.96 8.62
CA PRO A 349 17.91 -8.74 7.51
C PRO A 349 17.95 -7.28 7.07
N TYR A 350 17.74 -7.00 5.80
CA TYR A 350 17.75 -5.64 5.30
C TYR A 350 16.84 -5.42 4.09
N ALA A 351 16.49 -4.16 3.87
CA ALA A 351 15.91 -3.65 2.64
C ALA A 351 16.62 -2.35 2.21
N ASN A 352 17.11 -2.32 0.98
CA ASN A 352 17.62 -1.12 0.32
C ASN A 352 16.61 -0.70 -0.75
N THR A 353 16.03 0.48 -0.57
CA THR A 353 15.00 1.03 -1.45
C THR A 353 15.52 2.32 -2.05
N GLU A 354 15.42 2.47 -3.36
CA GLU A 354 15.64 3.75 -4.04
C GLU A 354 14.53 3.96 -5.06
N SER A 355 13.83 5.09 -4.94
CA SER A 355 12.71 5.45 -5.79
C SER A 355 12.80 6.90 -6.22
N TYR A 356 12.38 7.18 -7.45
CA TYR A 356 12.18 8.54 -7.92
C TYR A 356 11.00 8.59 -8.86
N GLY A 357 10.35 9.74 -8.92
CA GLY A 357 9.17 9.90 -9.73
C GLY A 357 8.66 11.33 -9.71
N GLY A 358 7.45 11.49 -10.21
CA GLY A 358 6.77 12.77 -10.20
C GLY A 358 5.38 12.70 -10.81
N SER A 359 4.65 13.78 -10.59
CA SER A 359 3.34 14.03 -11.15
C SER A 359 3.31 15.39 -11.83
N TRP A 360 2.66 15.47 -12.98
CA TRP A 360 2.36 16.73 -13.64
C TRP A 360 0.85 16.84 -13.80
N SER A 361 0.25 17.76 -13.05
CA SER A 361 -1.17 18.09 -13.11
C SER A 361 -1.36 19.40 -13.86
N SER A 362 -2.32 19.46 -14.77
CA SER A 362 -2.72 20.70 -15.44
C SER A 362 -4.24 20.78 -15.48
N ASN A 363 -4.78 21.97 -15.25
CA ASN A 363 -6.20 22.25 -15.31
C ASN A 363 -6.47 23.41 -16.25
N LEU A 364 -7.54 23.32 -17.03
CA LEU A 364 -8.03 24.36 -17.92
C LEU A 364 -9.52 24.56 -17.67
N ASP A 365 -9.88 25.71 -17.12
CA ASP A 365 -11.27 26.19 -17.06
C ASP A 365 -11.71 26.66 -18.45
N VAL A 366 -12.76 26.03 -18.98
CA VAL A 366 -13.35 26.37 -20.29
C VAL A 366 -14.66 27.14 -20.14
N GLY A 367 -14.97 27.63 -18.94
CA GLY A 367 -16.16 28.41 -18.58
C GLY A 367 -17.40 27.55 -18.28
N TRP A 368 -17.56 26.45 -19.01
CA TRP A 368 -18.63 25.46 -18.79
C TRP A 368 -18.10 24.18 -18.12
N GLY A 369 -16.95 24.24 -17.45
CA GLY A 369 -16.33 23.12 -16.74
C GLY A 369 -14.80 23.17 -16.79
N THR A 370 -14.15 22.16 -16.23
CA THR A 370 -12.69 22.08 -16.15
C THR A 370 -12.18 20.82 -16.83
N ILE A 371 -11.20 20.96 -17.72
CA ILE A 371 -10.43 19.85 -18.28
C ILE A 371 -9.17 19.69 -17.41
N SER A 372 -9.01 18.54 -16.77
CA SER A 372 -7.82 18.21 -15.99
C SER A 372 -7.03 17.08 -16.64
N SER A 373 -5.71 17.20 -16.66
CA SER A 373 -4.77 16.15 -17.05
C SER A 373 -3.83 15.86 -15.89
N VAL A 374 -3.55 14.58 -15.62
CA VAL A 374 -2.54 14.13 -14.65
C VAL A 374 -1.63 13.11 -15.32
N LEU A 375 -0.35 13.45 -15.43
CA LEU A 375 0.70 12.54 -15.89
C LEU A 375 1.52 12.06 -14.69
N GLY A 376 1.88 10.79 -14.67
CA GLY A 376 2.64 10.18 -13.59
C GLY A 376 3.80 9.34 -14.09
N TYR A 377 4.93 9.39 -13.39
CA TYR A 377 6.06 8.50 -13.59
C TYR A 377 6.64 8.06 -12.24
N ARG A 378 7.03 6.80 -12.15
CA ARG A 378 7.70 6.25 -10.98
C ARG A 378 8.72 5.19 -11.40
N HIS A 379 9.90 5.24 -10.83
CA HIS A 379 10.89 4.17 -10.86
C HIS A 379 11.17 3.70 -9.43
N LEU A 380 11.38 2.40 -9.27
CA LEU A 380 11.71 1.76 -8.00
C LEU A 380 12.80 0.72 -8.21
N THR A 381 13.81 0.77 -7.36
CA THR A 381 14.71 -0.36 -7.10
C THR A 381 14.57 -0.77 -5.63
N TYR A 382 14.58 -2.08 -5.41
CA TYR A 382 14.31 -2.65 -4.11
C TYR A 382 15.06 -3.96 -3.95
N ILE A 383 16.05 -3.97 -3.06
CA ILE A 383 16.84 -5.17 -2.75
C ILE A 383 16.60 -5.55 -1.30
N THR A 384 16.22 -6.80 -1.07
CA THR A 384 16.01 -7.32 0.28
C THR A 384 16.75 -8.62 0.48
N ARG A 385 17.12 -8.87 1.73
CA ARG A 385 17.46 -10.19 2.23
C ARG A 385 16.83 -10.36 3.59
N GLY A 386 16.02 -11.40 3.75
CA GLY A 386 15.36 -11.73 5.02
C GLY A 386 15.58 -13.17 5.42
N ASP A 387 15.57 -13.40 6.72
CA ASP A 387 15.48 -14.70 7.38
C ASP A 387 14.01 -14.92 7.76
N PHE A 388 13.42 -16.02 7.31
CA PHE A 388 11.98 -16.30 7.40
C PHE A 388 11.64 -17.36 8.45
N ASP A 389 12.63 -17.97 9.10
CA ASP A 389 12.41 -19.00 10.11
C ASP A 389 12.99 -18.66 11.49
N GLY A 390 13.95 -17.72 11.56
CA GLY A 390 14.57 -17.29 12.81
C GLY A 390 15.39 -18.38 13.50
N LEU A 391 15.76 -19.45 12.78
CA LEU A 391 16.52 -20.58 13.28
C LEU A 391 18.01 -20.45 12.92
N ILE A 392 18.87 -20.82 13.86
CA ILE A 392 20.33 -20.75 13.67
C ILE A 392 21.00 -22.12 13.52
N ASN A 393 20.32 -23.22 13.90
CA ASN A 393 20.88 -24.58 13.88
C ASN A 393 19.76 -25.64 13.70
N PRO A 394 19.93 -26.68 12.86
CA PRO A 394 21.02 -26.94 11.91
C PRO A 394 20.87 -26.12 10.63
N ALA A 395 21.52 -24.94 10.62
CA ALA A 395 21.51 -23.88 9.61
C ALA A 395 20.13 -23.29 9.24
N PRO A 396 20.07 -21.99 8.86
CA PRO A 396 18.83 -21.35 8.43
C PRO A 396 18.23 -22.14 7.28
N GLN A 397 16.95 -22.43 7.40
CA GLN A 397 16.20 -23.21 6.44
C GLN A 397 15.50 -22.30 5.43
N LEU A 398 15.22 -21.02 5.73
CA LEU A 398 14.58 -20.12 4.77
C LEU A 398 15.17 -18.71 4.71
N ASP A 399 16.20 -18.53 3.87
CA ASP A 399 16.68 -17.21 3.46
C ASP A 399 16.07 -16.83 2.11
N VAL A 400 15.53 -15.61 2.01
CA VAL A 400 15.03 -15.07 0.74
C VAL A 400 15.71 -13.75 0.41
N THR A 401 16.36 -13.72 -0.74
CA THR A 401 16.88 -12.48 -1.36
C THR A 401 16.00 -12.12 -2.55
N ARG A 402 15.58 -10.87 -2.65
CA ARG A 402 14.85 -10.32 -3.80
C ARG A 402 15.60 -9.10 -4.32
N ASP A 403 15.92 -9.08 -5.61
CA ASP A 403 16.41 -7.91 -6.35
C ASP A 403 15.37 -7.49 -7.37
N PHE A 404 14.68 -6.39 -7.09
CA PHE A 404 13.59 -5.85 -7.87
C PHE A 404 13.96 -4.52 -8.53
N SER A 405 13.52 -4.34 -9.77
CA SER A 405 13.53 -3.05 -10.47
C SER A 405 12.29 -2.91 -11.32
N GLY A 406 11.59 -1.79 -11.21
CA GLY A 406 10.36 -1.53 -11.94
C GLY A 406 10.14 -0.05 -12.27
N GLU A 407 9.39 0.19 -13.33
CA GLU A 407 8.89 1.50 -13.72
C GLU A 407 7.38 1.49 -13.98
N SER A 408 6.73 2.61 -13.71
CA SER A 408 5.32 2.85 -13.97
C SER A 408 5.12 4.20 -14.63
N LYS A 409 4.25 4.25 -15.63
CA LYS A 409 3.83 5.46 -16.35
C LYS A 409 2.31 5.50 -16.37
N SER A 410 1.72 6.64 -16.05
CA SER A 410 0.27 6.83 -16.09
C SER A 410 -0.14 8.15 -16.72
N ALA A 411 -1.32 8.18 -17.33
CA ALA A 411 -1.98 9.37 -17.82
C ALA A 411 -3.48 9.31 -17.52
N GLU A 412 -4.02 10.36 -16.91
CA GLU A 412 -5.45 10.58 -16.70
C GLU A 412 -5.85 11.86 -17.43
N LEU A 413 -6.93 11.81 -18.20
CA LEU A 413 -7.59 12.99 -18.75
C LEU A 413 -9.04 12.95 -18.28
N ARG A 414 -9.52 14.04 -17.67
CA ARG A 414 -10.90 14.14 -17.20
C ARG A 414 -11.49 15.49 -17.54
N TYR A 415 -12.81 15.49 -17.70
CA TYR A 415 -13.62 16.69 -17.76
C TYR A 415 -14.59 16.67 -16.58
N VAL A 416 -14.70 17.80 -15.90
CA VAL A 416 -15.48 18.01 -14.69
C VAL A 416 -16.45 19.17 -14.95
N SER A 417 -17.75 18.91 -14.95
CA SER A 417 -18.74 19.98 -15.11
C SER A 417 -18.81 20.86 -13.84
N PRO A 418 -19.38 22.08 -13.93
CA PRO A 418 -19.74 22.88 -12.76
C PRO A 418 -20.61 22.08 -11.79
N ALA A 419 -20.44 22.32 -10.49
CA ALA A 419 -21.23 21.68 -9.44
C ALA A 419 -22.51 22.48 -9.14
N GLY A 420 -23.55 21.81 -8.64
CA GLY A 420 -24.81 22.46 -8.23
C GLY A 420 -25.80 22.74 -9.37
N GLU A 421 -25.43 22.46 -10.62
CA GLU A 421 -26.36 22.39 -11.74
C GLU A 421 -27.37 21.24 -11.55
N PRO A 422 -28.57 21.25 -12.18
CA PRO A 422 -29.54 20.15 -12.06
C PRO A 422 -28.96 18.77 -12.36
N VAL A 423 -27.94 18.75 -13.22
CA VAL A 423 -27.08 17.59 -13.46
C VAL A 423 -25.63 18.07 -13.53
N ASP A 424 -24.78 17.48 -12.69
CA ASP A 424 -23.33 17.63 -12.78
C ASP A 424 -22.66 16.28 -13.01
N PHE A 425 -21.49 16.26 -13.65
CA PHE A 425 -20.82 15.02 -13.99
C PHE A 425 -19.30 15.16 -14.09
N VAL A 426 -18.65 14.01 -13.93
CA VAL A 426 -17.23 13.80 -14.20
C VAL A 426 -17.13 12.67 -15.22
N VAL A 427 -16.34 12.87 -16.27
CA VAL A 427 -15.99 11.82 -17.25
C VAL A 427 -14.49 11.82 -17.46
N GLY A 428 -13.90 10.63 -17.62
CA GLY A 428 -12.47 10.56 -17.84
C GLY A 428 -11.98 9.29 -18.50
N LEU A 429 -10.75 9.39 -18.99
CA LEU A 429 -9.95 8.34 -19.58
C LEU A 429 -8.69 8.14 -18.74
N TYR A 430 -8.26 6.90 -18.60
CA TYR A 430 -7.08 6.55 -17.84
C TYR A 430 -6.26 5.50 -18.58
N TYR A 431 -4.94 5.68 -18.59
CA TYR A 431 -3.97 4.72 -19.10
C TYR A 431 -2.83 4.52 -18.11
N GLN A 432 -2.37 3.28 -17.97
CA GLN A 432 -1.18 2.94 -17.19
C GLN A 432 -0.38 1.83 -17.88
N ALA A 433 0.94 1.96 -17.81
CA ALA A 433 1.89 0.94 -18.25
C ALA A 433 2.97 0.71 -17.19
N ASP A 434 3.07 -0.53 -16.73
CA ASP A 434 4.03 -0.96 -15.72
C ASP A 434 4.97 -2.01 -16.31
N LYS A 435 6.25 -1.89 -15.99
CA LYS A 435 7.26 -2.90 -16.35
C LYS A 435 8.14 -3.17 -15.16
N TRP A 436 8.41 -4.44 -14.88
CA TRP A 436 9.32 -4.79 -13.80
C TRP A 436 10.04 -6.10 -14.05
N ARG A 437 11.20 -6.23 -13.41
CA ARG A 437 11.97 -7.46 -13.28
C ARG A 437 12.24 -7.76 -11.81
N GLN A 438 12.33 -9.04 -11.47
CA GLN A 438 12.78 -9.47 -10.16
C GLN A 438 13.66 -10.70 -10.27
N PHE A 439 14.75 -10.73 -9.52
CA PHE A 439 15.53 -11.94 -9.29
C PHE A 439 15.33 -12.39 -7.84
N ASN A 440 14.98 -13.65 -7.66
CA ASN A 440 14.80 -14.27 -6.36
C ASN A 440 15.86 -15.35 -6.16
N THR A 441 16.50 -15.32 -4.99
CA THR A 441 17.26 -16.44 -4.45
C THR A 441 16.56 -16.91 -3.18
N VAL A 442 16.08 -18.14 -3.18
CA VAL A 442 15.44 -18.77 -2.02
C VAL A 442 16.31 -19.95 -1.59
N LEU A 443 16.95 -19.85 -0.44
CA LEU A 443 17.55 -21.01 0.22
C LEU A 443 16.45 -21.63 1.08
N ALA A 444 15.95 -22.81 0.71
CA ALA A 444 14.81 -23.45 1.38
C ALA A 444 15.20 -24.59 2.34
N THR A 445 16.46 -25.03 2.27
CA THR A 445 17.17 -25.83 3.27
C THR A 445 18.66 -25.56 3.06
N PRO A 446 19.57 -26.02 3.94
CA PRO A 446 21.02 -25.89 3.73
C PRO A 446 21.54 -26.52 2.41
N THR A 447 20.73 -27.37 1.77
CA THR A 447 21.09 -28.07 0.53
C THR A 447 20.23 -27.69 -0.67
N THR A 448 19.14 -26.94 -0.47
CA THR A 448 18.14 -26.67 -1.51
C THR A 448 18.02 -25.19 -1.80
N THR A 449 18.29 -24.80 -3.05
CA THR A 449 18.24 -23.40 -3.50
C THR A 449 17.33 -23.27 -4.71
N THR A 450 16.52 -22.22 -4.76
CA THR A 450 15.77 -21.81 -5.95
C THR A 450 16.27 -20.46 -6.43
N LEU A 451 16.57 -20.39 -7.73
CA LEU A 451 16.85 -19.16 -8.44
C LEU A 451 15.68 -18.91 -9.39
N ALA A 452 15.04 -17.74 -9.28
CA ALA A 452 13.96 -17.37 -10.18
C ALA A 452 14.18 -15.98 -10.77
N GLN A 453 14.12 -15.88 -12.09
CA GLN A 453 14.13 -14.61 -12.81
C GLN A 453 12.75 -14.35 -13.39
N LEU A 454 12.18 -13.22 -13.01
CA LEU A 454 10.81 -12.83 -13.29
C LEU A 454 10.82 -11.52 -14.08
N HIS A 455 9.94 -11.39 -15.07
CA HIS A 455 9.68 -10.16 -15.80
C HIS A 455 8.18 -10.02 -16.04
N GLN A 456 7.62 -8.83 -15.88
CA GLN A 456 6.23 -8.57 -16.25
C GLN A 456 6.08 -7.22 -16.95
N ASP A 457 5.28 -7.23 -18.02
CA ASP A 457 4.74 -6.02 -18.64
C ASP A 457 3.21 -5.98 -18.39
N THR A 458 2.71 -4.86 -17.89
CA THR A 458 1.28 -4.63 -17.64
C THR A 458 0.81 -3.40 -18.39
N GLN A 459 -0.34 -3.49 -19.05
CA GLN A 459 -1.04 -2.36 -19.67
C GLN A 459 -2.47 -2.32 -19.17
N SER A 460 -2.94 -1.14 -18.77
CA SER A 460 -4.29 -0.92 -18.26
C SER A 460 -4.91 0.29 -18.94
N TYR A 461 -6.14 0.12 -19.44
CA TYR A 461 -6.95 1.18 -20.03
C TYR A 461 -8.26 1.27 -19.29
N ALA A 462 -8.78 2.48 -19.09
CA ALA A 462 -10.12 2.63 -18.55
C ALA A 462 -10.82 3.89 -19.04
N MET A 463 -12.14 3.82 -19.03
CA MET A 463 -13.02 4.98 -19.11
C MET A 463 -13.99 4.95 -17.94
N PHE A 464 -14.33 6.13 -17.43
CA PHE A 464 -15.22 6.26 -16.30
C PHE A 464 -16.11 7.48 -16.44
N ALA A 465 -17.29 7.40 -15.83
CA ALA A 465 -18.21 8.51 -15.67
C ALA A 465 -18.88 8.43 -14.30
N LEU A 466 -19.17 9.59 -13.72
CA LEU A 466 -20.01 9.77 -12.54
C LEU A 466 -20.96 10.93 -12.84
N VAL A 467 -22.25 10.68 -12.76
CA VAL A 467 -23.31 11.66 -13.01
C VAL A 467 -24.09 11.84 -11.72
N ASN A 468 -24.26 13.08 -11.30
CA ASN A 468 -25.06 13.51 -10.16
C ASN A 468 -26.29 14.25 -10.68
N ALA A 469 -27.48 13.83 -10.26
CA ALA A 469 -28.73 14.50 -10.56
C ALA A 469 -29.34 15.07 -9.27
N HIS A 470 -29.85 16.29 -9.36
CA HIS A 470 -30.45 17.03 -8.24
C HIS A 470 -31.96 17.24 -8.48
N PRO A 471 -32.78 16.18 -8.39
CA PRO A 471 -34.19 16.24 -8.79
C PRO A 471 -35.05 17.16 -7.93
N VAL A 472 -34.68 17.34 -6.66
CA VAL A 472 -35.31 18.25 -5.70
C VAL A 472 -34.25 18.82 -4.76
N GLU A 473 -34.57 19.90 -4.07
CA GLU A 473 -33.67 20.51 -3.09
C GLU A 473 -33.23 19.50 -2.01
N GLY A 474 -31.93 19.44 -1.77
CA GLY A 474 -31.31 18.56 -0.78
C GLY A 474 -31.13 17.10 -1.22
N LEU A 475 -31.75 16.62 -2.31
CA LEU A 475 -31.58 15.25 -2.80
C LEU A 475 -30.58 15.21 -3.96
N THR A 476 -29.48 14.47 -3.80
CA THR A 476 -28.57 14.12 -4.90
C THR A 476 -28.64 12.63 -5.17
N LEU A 477 -28.82 12.25 -6.44
CA LEU A 477 -28.73 10.88 -6.92
C LEU A 477 -27.51 10.74 -7.84
N SER A 478 -26.54 9.93 -7.44
CA SER A 478 -25.32 9.69 -8.20
C SER A 478 -25.32 8.31 -8.85
N LEU A 479 -25.05 8.27 -10.16
CA LEU A 479 -24.82 7.06 -10.94
C LEU A 479 -23.44 7.11 -11.56
N GLY A 480 -22.58 6.14 -11.23
CA GLY A 480 -21.24 6.04 -11.75
C GLY A 480 -20.93 4.67 -12.33
N GLY A 481 -19.99 4.65 -13.27
CA GLY A 481 -19.49 3.42 -13.87
C GLY A 481 -18.08 3.59 -14.38
N ARG A 482 -17.26 2.53 -14.24
CA ARG A 482 -15.95 2.45 -14.86
C ARG A 482 -15.79 1.12 -15.57
N TYR A 483 -15.38 1.18 -16.83
CA TYR A 483 -14.91 0.04 -17.60
C TYR A 483 -13.38 0.05 -17.63
N SER A 484 -12.75 -1.05 -17.23
CA SER A 484 -11.30 -1.21 -17.21
C SER A 484 -10.89 -2.47 -17.99
N HIS A 485 -9.75 -2.41 -18.68
CA HIS A 485 -9.15 -3.54 -19.36
C HIS A 485 -7.66 -3.64 -19.02
N ASP A 486 -7.29 -4.72 -18.33
CA ASP A 486 -5.91 -5.04 -17.96
C ASP A 486 -5.36 -6.13 -18.88
N ARG A 487 -4.10 -5.99 -19.29
CA ARG A 487 -3.33 -7.00 -20.00
C ARG A 487 -1.99 -7.19 -19.32
N LYS A 488 -1.64 -8.43 -19.02
CA LYS A 488 -0.35 -8.80 -18.42
C LYS A 488 0.39 -9.80 -19.31
N LYS A 489 1.67 -9.54 -19.55
CA LYS A 489 2.64 -10.50 -20.09
C LYS A 489 3.62 -10.81 -18.99
N TYR A 490 3.81 -12.08 -18.68
CA TYR A 490 4.64 -12.54 -17.58
C TYR A 490 5.63 -13.59 -18.07
N ASP A 491 6.91 -13.35 -17.84
CA ASP A 491 8.00 -14.27 -18.17
C ASP A 491 8.66 -14.73 -16.88
N ILE A 492 8.88 -16.03 -16.76
CA ILE A 492 9.50 -16.66 -15.59
C ILE A 492 10.50 -17.71 -16.04
N ALA A 493 11.70 -17.68 -15.46
CA ALA A 493 12.67 -18.76 -15.50
C ALA A 493 12.98 -19.17 -14.07
N SER A 494 12.72 -20.43 -13.71
CA SER A 494 12.93 -20.95 -12.36
C SER A 494 13.85 -22.16 -12.42
N GLN A 495 14.84 -22.19 -11.55
CA GLN A 495 15.81 -23.25 -11.40
C GLN A 495 15.87 -23.68 -9.93
N VAL A 496 15.83 -24.97 -9.69
CA VAL A 496 15.92 -25.56 -8.35
C VAL A 496 17.14 -26.45 -8.30
N PHE A 497 17.97 -26.25 -7.28
CA PHE A 497 19.17 -27.02 -7.02
C PHE A 497 19.04 -27.75 -5.69
N VAL A 498 19.48 -29.01 -5.66
CA VAL A 498 19.56 -29.86 -4.45
C VAL A 498 20.96 -30.43 -4.37
N ASN A 499 21.67 -30.19 -3.27
CA ASN A 499 23.08 -30.55 -3.09
C ASN A 499 23.96 -30.04 -4.24
N GLY A 500 23.67 -28.84 -4.74
CA GLY A 500 24.36 -28.23 -5.89
C GLY A 500 23.98 -28.78 -7.27
N ASN A 501 23.20 -29.86 -7.35
CA ASN A 501 22.73 -30.43 -8.62
C ASN A 501 21.38 -29.82 -9.02
N GLN A 502 21.20 -29.50 -10.30
CA GLN A 502 19.93 -28.97 -10.79
C GLN A 502 18.85 -30.06 -10.77
N ALA A 503 17.89 -29.93 -9.85
CA ALA A 503 16.78 -30.86 -9.66
C ALA A 503 15.59 -30.54 -10.57
N SER A 504 15.35 -29.25 -10.85
CA SER A 504 14.31 -28.79 -11.77
C SER A 504 14.72 -27.50 -12.46
N SER A 505 14.24 -27.32 -13.68
CA SER A 505 14.39 -26.08 -14.45
C SER A 505 13.25 -25.94 -15.41
N PHE A 506 12.62 -24.78 -15.45
CA PHE A 506 11.68 -24.46 -16.52
C PHE A 506 11.68 -22.97 -16.82
N THR A 507 11.24 -22.64 -18.02
CA THR A 507 11.00 -21.27 -18.47
C THR A 507 9.62 -21.19 -19.10
N SER A 508 8.86 -20.13 -18.82
CA SER A 508 7.54 -19.92 -19.39
C SER A 508 7.31 -18.44 -19.73
N SER A 509 6.49 -18.20 -20.76
CA SER A 509 6.00 -16.89 -21.15
C SER A 509 4.48 -16.96 -21.28
N LEU A 510 3.79 -16.25 -20.39
CA LEU A 510 2.34 -16.29 -20.24
C LEU A 510 1.74 -14.92 -20.58
N LYS A 511 0.50 -14.94 -21.06
CA LYS A 511 -0.28 -13.73 -21.34
C LYS A 511 -1.71 -13.95 -20.89
N ALA A 512 -2.28 -12.95 -20.25
CA ALA A 512 -3.69 -12.93 -19.87
C ALA A 512 -4.22 -11.49 -19.91
N SER A 513 -5.53 -11.38 -20.07
CA SER A 513 -6.24 -10.10 -20.00
C SER A 513 -7.59 -10.26 -19.33
N TRP A 514 -8.02 -9.19 -18.67
CA TRP A 514 -9.28 -9.14 -17.92
C TRP A 514 -9.98 -7.82 -18.21
N ALA A 515 -11.30 -7.87 -18.35
CA ALA A 515 -12.15 -6.71 -18.57
C ALA A 515 -13.18 -6.62 -17.45
N GLU A 516 -13.34 -5.43 -16.90
CA GLU A 516 -14.13 -5.23 -15.69
C GLU A 516 -14.98 -3.97 -15.74
N PHE A 517 -16.28 -4.14 -15.47
CA PHE A 517 -17.20 -3.03 -15.25
C PHE A 517 -17.53 -2.91 -13.76
N THR A 518 -17.36 -1.72 -13.20
CA THR A 518 -17.63 -1.41 -11.79
C THR A 518 -18.67 -0.30 -11.68
N PRO A 519 -19.92 -0.61 -11.32
CA PRO A 519 -20.95 0.40 -11.05
C PRO A 519 -20.83 1.01 -9.65
N ARG A 520 -21.37 2.22 -9.51
CA ARG A 520 -21.62 2.92 -8.26
C ARG A 520 -22.99 3.59 -8.31
N LEU A 521 -23.74 3.49 -7.21
CA LEU A 521 -25.02 4.14 -7.00
C LEU A 521 -24.97 4.82 -5.64
N THR A 522 -25.23 6.11 -5.57
CA THR A 522 -25.30 6.85 -4.31
C THR A 522 -26.59 7.66 -4.27
N ALA A 523 -27.26 7.67 -3.13
CA ALA A 523 -28.36 8.57 -2.85
C ALA A 523 -28.04 9.30 -1.55
N GLU A 524 -28.06 10.63 -1.59
CA GLU A 524 -27.87 11.46 -0.41
C GLU A 524 -29.03 12.43 -0.25
N TYR A 525 -29.42 12.66 1.00
CA TYR A 525 -30.42 13.67 1.33
C TYR A 525 -29.89 14.56 2.44
N ARG A 526 -29.82 15.85 2.13
CA ARG A 526 -29.37 16.91 3.02
C ARG A 526 -30.59 17.60 3.63
N PHE A 527 -30.79 17.38 4.93
CA PHE A 527 -31.87 18.02 5.68
C PHE A 527 -31.56 19.49 5.97
N SER A 528 -30.27 19.83 6.10
CA SER A 528 -29.75 21.18 6.31
C SER A 528 -28.26 21.20 5.95
N PRO A 529 -27.60 22.39 5.86
CA PRO A 529 -26.15 22.45 5.68
C PRO A 529 -25.34 21.65 6.71
N ALA A 530 -25.94 21.44 7.89
CA ALA A 530 -25.36 20.75 9.03
C ALA A 530 -25.71 19.25 9.14
N ALA A 531 -26.61 18.71 8.30
CA ALA A 531 -27.05 17.32 8.46
C ALA A 531 -27.40 16.65 7.12
N MET A 532 -26.77 15.50 6.87
CA MET A 532 -26.97 14.67 5.69
C MET A 532 -27.10 13.19 6.07
N VAL A 533 -27.95 12.47 5.35
CA VAL A 533 -27.94 11.00 5.30
C VAL A 533 -27.60 10.54 3.89
N TYR A 534 -27.00 9.37 3.77
CA TYR A 534 -26.66 8.79 2.48
C TYR A 534 -26.76 7.27 2.51
N ALA A 535 -26.98 6.70 1.33
CA ALA A 535 -26.85 5.28 1.04
C ALA A 535 -26.01 5.11 -0.22
N ASN A 536 -25.13 4.12 -0.21
CA ASN A 536 -24.20 3.86 -1.29
C ASN A 536 -24.12 2.36 -1.60
N TYR A 537 -24.14 2.03 -2.88
CA TYR A 537 -23.75 0.74 -3.42
C TYR A 537 -22.56 0.94 -4.35
N SER A 538 -21.51 0.14 -4.17
CA SER A 538 -20.38 0.14 -5.09
C SER A 538 -19.83 -1.27 -5.31
N GLN A 539 -19.28 -1.47 -6.50
CA GLN A 539 -18.53 -2.68 -6.84
C GLN A 539 -17.05 -2.34 -7.02
N GLY A 540 -16.18 -3.16 -6.45
CA GLY A 540 -14.73 -3.11 -6.66
C GLY A 540 -14.21 -4.39 -7.27
N TYR A 541 -13.01 -4.32 -7.84
CA TYR A 541 -12.26 -5.50 -8.26
C TYR A 541 -10.75 -5.31 -8.05
N LYS A 542 -10.05 -6.43 -7.97
CA LYS A 542 -8.60 -6.54 -8.11
C LYS A 542 -8.30 -7.41 -9.33
N SER A 543 -7.37 -6.97 -10.16
CA SER A 543 -7.06 -7.66 -11.42
C SER A 543 -6.51 -9.08 -11.19
N GLY A 544 -6.62 -9.93 -12.21
CA GLY A 544 -5.98 -11.25 -12.20
C GLY A 544 -4.46 -11.16 -12.33
N GLY A 545 -3.76 -12.28 -12.24
CA GLY A 545 -2.30 -12.29 -12.27
C GLY A 545 -1.68 -13.67 -12.38
N PHE A 546 -0.38 -13.73 -12.14
CA PHE A 546 0.45 -14.94 -12.21
C PHE A 546 1.22 -15.12 -10.90
N ASN A 547 1.63 -16.34 -10.59
CA ASN A 547 2.40 -16.68 -9.39
C ASN A 547 3.91 -16.52 -9.64
N SER A 548 4.58 -15.85 -8.70
CA SER A 548 6.03 -15.58 -8.67
C SER A 548 6.85 -16.71 -8.07
N ARG A 549 6.21 -17.59 -7.29
CA ARG A 549 6.88 -18.60 -6.46
C ARG A 549 6.88 -20.00 -7.06
N GLY A 550 6.25 -20.19 -8.22
CA GLY A 550 6.11 -21.49 -8.86
C GLY A 550 7.45 -22.06 -9.34
N THR A 551 7.83 -23.26 -8.88
CA THR A 551 9.02 -23.99 -9.37
C THR A 551 8.68 -25.12 -10.36
N ILE A 552 7.41 -25.26 -10.71
CA ILE A 552 6.90 -26.09 -11.81
C ILE A 552 5.87 -25.31 -12.65
N PRO A 553 5.69 -25.63 -13.95
CA PRO A 553 4.75 -24.93 -14.84
C PRO A 553 3.31 -24.81 -14.31
N GLU A 554 2.82 -25.84 -13.63
CA GLU A 554 1.43 -25.95 -13.16
C GLU A 554 1.08 -24.93 -12.06
N ASN A 555 2.09 -24.42 -11.35
CA ASN A 555 1.90 -23.55 -10.19
C ASN A 555 1.87 -22.04 -10.54
N ILE A 556 2.05 -21.67 -11.81
CA ILE A 556 2.27 -20.28 -12.23
C ILE A 556 0.95 -19.53 -12.50
N GLY A 557 -0.15 -20.24 -12.75
CA GLY A 557 -1.45 -19.61 -13.06
C GLY A 557 -1.72 -19.49 -14.58
N PRO A 558 -2.61 -18.58 -15.02
CA PRO A 558 -3.10 -17.39 -14.30
C PRO A 558 -4.15 -17.67 -13.21
N TYR A 559 -4.32 -16.72 -12.30
CA TYR A 559 -5.51 -16.57 -11.45
C TYR A 559 -6.35 -15.37 -11.91
N ASN A 560 -7.66 -15.43 -11.65
CA ASN A 560 -8.68 -14.51 -12.12
C ASN A 560 -8.90 -13.31 -11.16
N PRO A 561 -9.68 -12.29 -11.58
CA PRO A 561 -10.00 -11.14 -10.75
C PRO A 561 -10.79 -11.50 -9.49
N GLU A 562 -10.50 -10.82 -8.38
CA GLU A 562 -11.28 -10.85 -7.14
C GLU A 562 -12.28 -9.69 -7.14
N ARG A 563 -13.47 -9.87 -6.56
CA ARG A 563 -14.56 -8.89 -6.60
C ARG A 563 -15.22 -8.67 -5.26
N VAL A 564 -15.76 -7.46 -5.07
CA VAL A 564 -16.57 -7.11 -3.89
C VAL A 564 -17.82 -6.32 -4.30
N ASN A 565 -18.95 -6.66 -3.71
CA ASN A 565 -20.15 -5.83 -3.71
C ASN A 565 -20.29 -5.21 -2.30
N ALA A 566 -20.32 -3.89 -2.22
CA ALA A 566 -20.41 -3.14 -0.97
C ALA A 566 -21.71 -2.34 -0.90
N PHE A 567 -22.34 -2.38 0.28
CA PHE A 567 -23.51 -1.59 0.64
C PHE A 567 -23.18 -0.80 1.89
N GLU A 568 -23.50 0.49 1.90
CA GLU A 568 -23.26 1.40 3.01
C GLU A 568 -24.47 2.32 3.20
N ILE A 569 -24.79 2.63 4.46
CA ILE A 569 -25.72 3.68 4.86
C ILE A 569 -25.08 4.49 5.97
N GLY A 570 -25.24 5.81 5.96
CA GLY A 570 -24.64 6.65 6.98
C GLY A 570 -25.31 8.00 7.13
N ALA A 571 -24.88 8.70 8.17
CA ALA A 571 -25.25 10.07 8.48
C ALA A 571 -24.00 10.88 8.83
N LYS A 572 -23.99 12.14 8.44
CA LYS A 572 -22.96 13.13 8.77
C LYS A 572 -23.63 14.37 9.33
N THR A 573 -23.16 14.82 10.49
CA THR A 573 -23.79 15.94 11.20
C THR A 573 -22.77 16.87 11.87
N ASP A 574 -23.01 18.17 11.77
CA ASP A 574 -22.35 19.26 12.50
C ASP A 574 -23.39 20.01 13.33
N LEU A 575 -23.55 19.61 14.59
CA LEU A 575 -24.61 20.08 15.48
C LEU A 575 -24.12 21.21 16.40
N PHE A 576 -25.07 22.05 16.84
CA PHE A 576 -24.86 23.12 17.83
C PHE A 576 -23.70 24.06 17.45
N ASP A 577 -23.77 24.68 16.26
CA ASP A 577 -22.74 25.60 15.75
C ASP A 577 -21.33 24.96 15.72
N ARG A 578 -21.26 23.70 15.26
CA ARG A 578 -20.03 22.88 15.15
C ARG A 578 -19.38 22.54 16.49
N LEU A 579 -20.08 22.72 17.61
CA LEU A 579 -19.66 22.20 18.92
C LEU A 579 -19.53 20.67 18.88
N LEU A 580 -20.44 19.97 18.17
CA LEU A 580 -20.44 18.51 18.05
C LEU A 580 -20.53 18.09 16.58
N ARG A 581 -19.47 17.48 16.06
CA ARG A 581 -19.52 16.70 14.82
C ARG A 581 -19.76 15.24 15.18
N PHE A 582 -20.77 14.64 14.56
CA PHE A 582 -21.12 13.23 14.77
C PHE A 582 -21.42 12.56 13.43
N ASN A 583 -20.61 11.56 13.09
CA ASN A 583 -20.77 10.75 11.89
C ASN A 583 -20.99 9.30 12.29
N VAL A 584 -21.88 8.63 11.59
CA VAL A 584 -22.12 7.19 11.76
C VAL A 584 -22.32 6.53 10.40
N SER A 585 -21.77 5.34 10.23
CA SER A 585 -22.03 4.52 9.04
C SER A 585 -22.15 3.05 9.40
N GLY A 586 -22.99 2.32 8.67
CA GLY A 586 -23.11 0.88 8.72
C GLY A 586 -22.91 0.30 7.33
N PHE A 587 -22.22 -0.83 7.22
CA PHE A 587 -21.84 -1.41 5.92
C PHE A 587 -21.89 -2.93 5.89
N ILE A 588 -22.05 -3.48 4.68
CA ILE A 588 -21.93 -4.90 4.37
C ILE A 588 -21.18 -5.07 3.05
N ASN A 589 -20.06 -5.78 3.08
CA ASN A 589 -19.25 -6.15 1.95
C ASN A 589 -19.31 -7.66 1.72
N LYS A 590 -19.58 -8.07 0.47
CA LYS A 590 -19.58 -9.47 0.04
C LYS A 590 -18.49 -9.67 -0.99
N TYR A 591 -17.46 -10.43 -0.62
CA TYR A 591 -16.34 -10.78 -1.47
C TYR A 591 -16.55 -12.14 -2.13
N ARG A 592 -16.19 -12.23 -3.40
CA ARG A 592 -16.20 -13.48 -4.18
C ARG A 592 -14.91 -13.61 -4.97
N ASP A 593 -14.57 -14.85 -5.30
CA ASP A 593 -13.36 -15.19 -6.05
C ASP A 593 -12.09 -14.63 -5.38
N LEU A 594 -12.03 -14.68 -4.04
CA LEU A 594 -10.90 -14.15 -3.27
C LEU A 594 -9.60 -14.81 -3.73
N GLN A 595 -8.62 -13.99 -4.09
CA GLN A 595 -7.26 -14.40 -4.38
C GLN A 595 -6.57 -14.73 -3.06
N SER A 596 -6.66 -16.00 -2.67
CA SER A 596 -6.09 -16.52 -1.43
C SER A 596 -4.91 -17.42 -1.76
N SER A 597 -3.89 -17.35 -0.92
CA SER A 597 -2.72 -18.20 -1.07
C SER A 597 -2.98 -19.55 -0.41
N VAL A 598 -2.73 -20.60 -1.17
CA VAL A 598 -2.85 -21.99 -0.77
C VAL A 598 -1.49 -22.66 -0.89
N THR A 599 -1.30 -23.73 -0.13
CA THR A 599 -0.07 -24.52 -0.21
C THR A 599 -0.24 -25.61 -1.26
N LYS A 600 0.65 -25.65 -2.24
CA LYS A 600 0.76 -26.74 -3.23
C LYS A 600 2.19 -27.24 -3.31
N MET A 601 2.38 -28.46 -3.79
CA MET A 601 3.73 -28.97 -3.99
C MET A 601 4.37 -28.38 -5.25
N GLY A 602 5.61 -27.95 -5.10
CA GLY A 602 6.53 -27.57 -6.16
C GLY A 602 7.46 -28.71 -6.56
N ALA A 603 8.57 -28.38 -7.21
CA ALA A 603 9.52 -29.37 -7.71
C ALA A 603 10.16 -30.21 -6.59
N VAL A 604 10.51 -29.58 -5.46
CA VAL A 604 11.22 -30.23 -4.35
C VAL A 604 10.67 -29.89 -2.96
N ARG A 605 9.73 -28.93 -2.87
CA ARG A 605 9.15 -28.45 -1.61
C ARG A 605 7.75 -27.90 -1.84
N ALA A 606 7.02 -27.66 -0.75
CA ALA A 606 5.76 -26.93 -0.79
C ALA A 606 5.97 -25.45 -1.18
N GLU A 607 4.99 -24.89 -1.88
CA GLU A 607 4.95 -23.54 -2.42
C GLU A 607 3.64 -22.87 -2.04
N ASN A 608 3.74 -21.59 -1.71
CA ASN A 608 2.58 -20.74 -1.51
C ASN A 608 2.19 -20.09 -2.84
N ILE A 609 1.07 -20.52 -3.41
CA ILE A 609 0.55 -19.99 -4.67
C ILE A 609 -0.83 -19.36 -4.48
N THR A 610 -1.14 -18.34 -5.26
CA THR A 610 -2.41 -17.62 -5.22
C THR A 610 -3.42 -18.27 -6.17
N THR A 611 -4.63 -18.47 -5.67
CA THR A 611 -5.79 -19.03 -6.41
C THR A 611 -7.09 -18.35 -5.99
N ASN A 612 -8.10 -18.34 -6.87
CA ASN A 612 -9.45 -17.86 -6.54
C ASN A 612 -10.25 -19.00 -5.90
N ILE A 613 -10.24 -19.10 -4.58
CA ILE A 613 -10.77 -20.28 -3.88
C ILE A 613 -11.66 -19.94 -2.68
N ALA A 614 -11.77 -18.66 -2.31
CA ALA A 614 -12.50 -18.27 -1.11
C ALA A 614 -13.54 -17.18 -1.38
N ALA A 615 -14.51 -17.07 -0.49
CA ALA A 615 -15.48 -15.99 -0.38
C ALA A 615 -15.54 -15.51 1.06
N ALA A 616 -15.82 -14.23 1.27
CA ALA A 616 -15.93 -13.65 2.61
C ALA A 616 -17.07 -12.65 2.70
N LYS A 617 -17.61 -12.51 3.91
CA LYS A 617 -18.59 -11.47 4.25
C LYS A 617 -18.05 -10.66 5.41
N ILE A 618 -18.06 -9.34 5.22
CA ILE A 618 -17.67 -8.38 6.22
C ILE A 618 -18.84 -7.43 6.46
N SER A 619 -19.21 -7.22 7.71
CA SER A 619 -20.26 -6.26 8.08
C SER A 619 -19.88 -5.57 9.37
N GLY A 620 -20.25 -4.31 9.52
CA GLY A 620 -19.84 -3.52 10.66
C GLY A 620 -20.51 -2.15 10.72
N PHE A 621 -20.11 -1.39 11.72
CA PHE A 621 -20.44 0.02 11.83
C PHE A 621 -19.23 0.82 12.32
N GLU A 622 -19.23 2.11 11.99
CA GLU A 622 -18.21 3.08 12.37
C GLU A 622 -18.91 4.33 12.90
N VAL A 623 -18.38 4.87 14.00
CA VAL A 623 -18.80 6.11 14.63
C VAL A 623 -17.57 7.00 14.76
N GLU A 624 -17.68 8.24 14.30
CA GLU A 624 -16.64 9.27 14.42
C GLU A 624 -17.26 10.50 15.06
N THR A 625 -16.67 10.99 16.14
CA THR A 625 -17.16 12.12 16.92
C THR A 625 -16.05 13.12 17.17
N LEU A 626 -16.35 14.40 17.01
CA LEU A 626 -15.47 15.50 17.42
C LEU A 626 -16.30 16.48 18.26
N LEU A 627 -15.90 16.68 19.51
CA LEU A 627 -16.50 17.63 20.43
C LEU A 627 -15.52 18.80 20.63
N ARG A 628 -16.00 20.02 20.46
CA ARG A 628 -15.24 21.28 20.63
C ARG A 628 -15.93 22.15 21.69
N PRO A 629 -15.81 21.84 23.00
CA PRO A 629 -16.49 22.61 24.04
C PRO A 629 -16.07 24.09 24.08
N THR A 630 -14.83 24.39 23.69
CA THR A 630 -14.29 25.74 23.54
C THR A 630 -13.41 25.79 22.28
N ALA A 631 -13.01 26.99 21.85
CA ALA A 631 -12.10 27.15 20.72
C ALA A 631 -10.75 26.43 20.92
N ASN A 632 -10.30 26.31 22.17
CA ASN A 632 -8.98 25.79 22.51
C ASN A 632 -9.01 24.34 23.01
N PHE A 633 -10.18 23.72 23.14
CA PHE A 633 -10.33 22.38 23.69
C PHE A 633 -11.12 21.48 22.74
N THR A 634 -10.50 20.40 22.29
CA THR A 634 -11.10 19.46 21.34
C THR A 634 -10.93 18.02 21.82
N ILE A 635 -12.02 17.26 21.79
CA ILE A 635 -12.04 15.83 22.10
C ILE A 635 -12.49 15.09 20.83
N GLY A 636 -11.65 14.20 20.32
CA GLY A 636 -12.00 13.28 19.24
C GLY A 636 -12.29 11.89 19.80
N ALA A 637 -13.33 11.22 19.33
CA ALA A 637 -13.64 9.85 19.69
C ALA A 637 -14.11 9.05 18.48
N ASN A 638 -13.50 7.89 18.27
CA ASN A 638 -13.81 6.99 17.17
C ASN A 638 -14.11 5.59 17.72
N LEU A 639 -15.11 4.92 17.17
CA LEU A 639 -15.47 3.55 17.52
C LEU A 639 -15.84 2.77 16.27
N ALA A 640 -15.40 1.53 16.17
CA ALA A 640 -15.79 0.64 15.10
C ALA A 640 -16.00 -0.79 15.58
N TYR A 641 -17.01 -1.42 14.97
CA TYR A 641 -17.31 -2.83 15.11
C TYR A 641 -17.17 -3.52 13.75
N LEU A 642 -16.55 -4.69 13.74
CA LEU A 642 -16.33 -5.49 12.54
C LEU A 642 -16.66 -6.97 12.78
N ASN A 643 -17.49 -7.54 11.92
CA ASN A 643 -17.71 -8.97 11.82
C ASN A 643 -17.25 -9.44 10.43
N ALA A 644 -16.04 -9.97 10.37
CA ALA A 644 -15.38 -10.45 9.16
C ALA A 644 -15.21 -11.97 9.24
N ARG A 645 -15.73 -12.70 8.25
CA ARG A 645 -15.60 -14.17 8.20
C ARG A 645 -15.52 -14.67 6.77
N TYR A 646 -14.80 -15.76 6.56
CA TYR A 646 -14.95 -16.56 5.35
C TYR A 646 -16.35 -17.17 5.33
N THR A 647 -16.95 -17.23 4.15
CA THR A 647 -18.26 -17.87 3.93
C THR A 647 -18.14 -19.15 3.13
N ASP A 648 -17.05 -19.28 2.37
CA ASP A 648 -16.66 -20.47 1.63
C ASP A 648 -15.14 -20.41 1.49
N PHE A 649 -14.44 -21.47 1.88
CA PHE A 649 -13.00 -21.58 1.70
C PHE A 649 -12.58 -23.04 1.83
N CYS A 650 -12.56 -23.77 0.71
CA CYS A 650 -12.10 -25.15 0.68
C CYS A 650 -10.68 -25.24 0.14
N ALA A 651 -9.68 -25.31 1.03
CA ALA A 651 -8.27 -25.38 0.64
C ALA A 651 -7.37 -25.97 1.72
N ASP A 652 -6.20 -26.43 1.32
CA ASP A 652 -5.10 -26.71 2.25
C ASP A 652 -4.31 -25.41 2.49
N THR A 653 -4.52 -24.80 3.65
CA THR A 653 -3.84 -23.56 4.06
C THR A 653 -2.61 -23.81 4.95
N ASN A 654 -2.47 -25.03 5.49
CA ASN A 654 -1.45 -25.39 6.48
C ASN A 654 -0.44 -26.43 5.95
N GLY A 655 -0.62 -26.95 4.73
CA GLY A 655 0.24 -27.97 4.13
C GLY A 655 0.06 -29.35 4.77
N VAL A 656 -1.18 -29.72 5.12
CA VAL A 656 -1.44 -31.04 5.71
C VAL A 656 -1.37 -32.10 4.61
N PHE A 657 -0.26 -32.82 4.59
CA PHE A 657 -0.01 -33.89 3.62
C PHE A 657 -0.27 -35.26 4.24
N THR A 658 -1.09 -36.08 3.58
CA THR A 658 -1.48 -37.41 4.08
C THR A 658 -1.10 -38.49 3.11
N ASN A 659 -1.07 -39.75 3.57
CA ASN A 659 -0.80 -40.90 2.71
C ASN A 659 -2.04 -41.37 1.91
N GLY A 660 -2.99 -40.46 1.63
CA GLY A 660 -4.21 -40.75 0.88
C GLY A 660 -5.38 -41.23 1.73
N ALA A 661 -5.30 -41.11 3.05
CA ALA A 661 -6.42 -41.33 3.94
C ALA A 661 -7.34 -40.09 3.96
N PRO A 662 -8.67 -40.26 4.02
CA PRO A 662 -9.60 -39.16 4.24
C PRO A 662 -9.35 -38.50 5.60
N GLU A 663 -9.31 -37.17 5.63
CA GLU A 663 -9.13 -36.41 6.88
C GLU A 663 -10.46 -35.84 7.38
N PRO A 664 -10.66 -35.71 8.71
CA PRO A 664 -11.79 -34.99 9.26
C PRO A 664 -11.87 -33.56 8.70
N GLY A 665 -13.05 -33.15 8.22
CA GLY A 665 -13.25 -31.80 7.66
C GLY A 665 -12.75 -31.62 6.23
N GLN A 666 -12.36 -32.69 5.53
CA GLN A 666 -12.06 -32.66 4.10
C GLN A 666 -13.27 -32.18 3.28
N CYS A 667 -13.07 -31.11 2.51
CA CYS A 667 -14.13 -30.43 1.74
C CYS A 667 -14.00 -30.65 0.23
N GLY A 668 -12.90 -31.27 -0.22
CA GLY A 668 -12.61 -31.55 -1.64
C GLY A 668 -11.77 -32.81 -1.83
N PRO A 669 -11.53 -33.25 -3.07
CA PRO A 669 -10.77 -34.47 -3.33
C PRO A 669 -9.31 -34.31 -2.88
N ALA A 670 -8.73 -35.39 -2.36
CA ALA A 670 -7.31 -35.46 -2.08
C ALA A 670 -6.54 -35.38 -3.41
N VAL A 671 -5.59 -34.45 -3.52
CA VAL A 671 -4.81 -34.21 -4.73
C VAL A 671 -3.46 -34.91 -4.59
N PRO A 672 -3.14 -35.90 -5.44
CA PRO A 672 -1.85 -36.59 -5.36
C PRO A 672 -0.71 -35.61 -5.59
N ILE A 673 0.30 -35.68 -4.71
CA ILE A 673 1.52 -34.91 -4.85
C ILE A 673 2.44 -35.63 -5.84
N LEU A 674 2.78 -34.91 -6.91
CA LEU A 674 3.75 -35.36 -7.89
C LEU A 674 5.10 -34.71 -7.57
N ILE A 675 6.14 -35.52 -7.37
CA ILE A 675 7.52 -35.05 -7.31
C ILE A 675 8.14 -35.41 -8.66
N ASN A 676 8.56 -34.39 -9.43
CA ASN A 676 9.04 -34.57 -10.81
C ASN A 676 8.05 -35.34 -11.72
N GLY A 677 6.74 -35.12 -11.54
CA GLY A 677 5.70 -35.80 -12.31
C GLY A 677 5.38 -37.22 -11.86
N VAL A 678 5.99 -37.72 -10.79
CA VAL A 678 5.77 -39.07 -10.25
C VAL A 678 5.01 -39.00 -8.91
N PRO A 679 3.90 -39.75 -8.72
CA PRO A 679 3.21 -39.81 -7.43
C PRO A 679 4.12 -40.33 -6.33
N ASN A 680 4.23 -39.59 -5.21
CA ASN A 680 5.06 -39.97 -4.05
C ASN A 680 4.25 -40.62 -2.90
N GLY A 681 3.00 -41.02 -3.15
CA GLY A 681 2.11 -41.59 -2.12
C GLY A 681 1.57 -40.57 -1.11
N THR A 682 1.99 -39.31 -1.20
CA THR A 682 1.47 -38.19 -0.39
C THR A 682 0.39 -37.42 -1.15
N PHE A 683 -0.57 -36.87 -0.44
CA PHE A 683 -1.70 -36.13 -0.99
C PHE A 683 -1.89 -34.82 -0.24
N ALA A 684 -2.17 -33.75 -0.98
CA ALA A 684 -2.70 -32.53 -0.38
C ALA A 684 -4.21 -32.71 -0.18
N VAL A 685 -4.69 -32.50 1.05
CA VAL A 685 -6.10 -32.71 1.40
C VAL A 685 -6.73 -31.37 1.74
N PRO A 686 -7.59 -30.78 0.87
CA PRO A 686 -8.24 -29.53 1.19
C PRO A 686 -9.27 -29.72 2.30
N THR A 687 -9.20 -28.87 3.33
CA THR A 687 -10.13 -28.85 4.47
C THR A 687 -10.98 -27.59 4.48
N ASP A 688 -12.15 -27.66 5.11
CA ASP A 688 -13.03 -26.50 5.25
C ASP A 688 -12.39 -25.45 6.16
N SER A 689 -11.95 -24.36 5.54
CA SER A 689 -11.32 -23.20 6.16
C SER A 689 -12.29 -22.03 6.35
N SER A 690 -13.61 -22.25 6.20
CA SER A 690 -14.63 -21.20 6.42
C SER A 690 -14.65 -20.66 7.86
N GLY A 691 -14.12 -21.42 8.82
CA GLY A 691 -13.94 -21.00 10.22
C GLY A 691 -12.66 -20.21 10.52
N LEU A 692 -11.82 -19.93 9.53
CA LEU A 692 -10.63 -19.09 9.73
C LEU A 692 -11.00 -17.64 9.99
N ASP A 693 -10.30 -17.01 10.92
CA ASP A 693 -10.40 -15.57 11.14
C ASP A 693 -9.69 -14.82 10.00
N LEU A 694 -10.30 -13.75 9.50
CA LEU A 694 -9.63 -12.88 8.53
C LEU A 694 -8.46 -12.14 9.20
N ALA A 695 -7.35 -12.00 8.47
CA ALA A 695 -6.19 -11.26 8.94
C ALA A 695 -6.53 -9.78 9.16
N ASN A 696 -6.04 -9.20 10.26
CA ASN A 696 -6.09 -7.76 10.54
C ASN A 696 -7.51 -7.18 10.55
N ALA A 697 -8.42 -7.94 11.15
CA ALA A 697 -9.84 -7.62 11.27
C ALA A 697 -10.26 -7.59 12.76
N PRO A 698 -9.76 -6.65 13.58
CA PRO A 698 -10.19 -6.53 14.97
C PRO A 698 -11.69 -6.31 15.06
N LYS A 699 -12.35 -7.10 15.92
CA LYS A 699 -13.80 -7.04 16.10
C LYS A 699 -14.25 -5.70 16.67
N TRP A 700 -13.47 -5.15 17.58
CA TRP A 700 -13.64 -3.80 18.11
C TRP A 700 -12.34 -3.01 17.96
N SER A 701 -12.46 -1.78 17.48
CA SER A 701 -11.37 -0.81 17.51
C SER A 701 -11.92 0.56 17.86
N GLY A 702 -11.10 1.39 18.47
CA GLY A 702 -11.50 2.75 18.81
C GLY A 702 -10.33 3.63 19.18
N SER A 703 -10.55 4.93 19.19
CA SER A 703 -9.57 5.89 19.68
C SER A 703 -10.25 7.05 20.38
N LEU A 704 -9.55 7.61 21.36
CA LEU A 704 -9.93 8.84 22.07
C LEU A 704 -8.74 9.78 22.00
N SER A 705 -8.93 11.00 21.54
CA SER A 705 -7.92 12.05 21.53
C SER A 705 -8.41 13.29 22.25
N VAL A 706 -7.49 13.96 22.93
CA VAL A 706 -7.74 15.20 23.65
C VAL A 706 -6.66 16.20 23.27
N ASN A 707 -7.08 17.39 22.84
CA ASN A 707 -6.22 18.50 22.50
C ASN A 707 -6.62 19.71 23.33
N TYR A 708 -5.65 20.37 23.94
CA TYR A 708 -5.87 21.61 24.69
C TYR A 708 -4.79 22.64 24.42
N ALA A 709 -5.17 23.81 23.93
CA ALA A 709 -4.28 24.95 23.74
C ALA A 709 -4.46 25.93 24.91
N ILE A 710 -3.35 26.31 25.54
CA ILE A 710 -3.32 27.26 26.65
C ILE A 710 -2.62 28.52 26.14
N PRO A 711 -3.36 29.62 25.90
CA PRO A 711 -2.77 30.89 25.58
C PRO A 711 -1.92 31.42 26.74
N MET A 712 -0.71 31.87 26.44
CA MET A 712 0.25 32.39 27.40
C MET A 712 0.81 33.72 26.89
N ALA A 713 1.40 34.53 27.78
CA ALA A 713 1.98 35.81 27.39
C ALA A 713 3.13 35.68 26.36
N PHE A 714 3.77 34.51 26.27
CA PHE A 714 4.87 34.24 25.34
C PHE A 714 4.44 33.55 24.04
N GLY A 715 3.15 33.20 23.89
CA GLY A 715 2.64 32.34 22.82
C GLY A 715 1.65 31.32 23.36
N GLU A 716 1.87 30.03 23.11
CA GLU A 716 0.92 28.99 23.51
C GLU A 716 1.61 27.72 24.03
N ILE A 717 0.93 27.03 24.95
CA ILE A 717 1.24 25.65 25.33
C ILE A 717 0.17 24.76 24.70
N LYS A 718 0.56 23.83 23.83
CA LYS A 718 -0.34 22.84 23.22
C LYS A 718 -0.13 21.49 23.90
N LEU A 719 -1.21 20.93 24.45
CA LEU A 719 -1.25 19.61 25.06
C LEU A 719 -2.01 18.66 24.15
N HIS A 720 -1.46 17.49 23.90
CA HIS A 720 -2.11 16.42 23.16
C HIS A 720 -1.96 15.09 23.89
N SER A 721 -3.03 14.29 23.91
CA SER A 721 -2.96 12.88 24.28
C SER A 721 -3.94 12.08 23.47
N ASP A 722 -3.56 10.87 23.07
CA ASP A 722 -4.43 9.92 22.40
C ASP A 722 -4.28 8.51 22.97
N ALA A 723 -5.40 7.80 23.06
CA ALA A 723 -5.48 6.39 23.41
C ALA A 723 -6.11 5.62 22.27
N ARG A 724 -5.48 4.52 21.83
CA ARG A 724 -5.94 3.68 20.73
C ARG A 724 -6.18 2.26 21.23
N TYR A 725 -7.38 1.77 21.01
CA TYR A 725 -7.84 0.45 21.41
C TYR A 725 -8.01 -0.47 20.20
N SER A 726 -7.55 -1.72 20.33
CA SER A 726 -7.92 -2.80 19.44
C SER A 726 -8.15 -4.08 20.23
N SER A 727 -9.29 -4.75 19.99
CA SER A 727 -9.52 -6.10 20.50
C SER A 727 -8.51 -7.09 19.92
N ARG A 728 -8.35 -8.24 20.55
CA ARG A 728 -7.57 -9.36 20.00
C ARG A 728 -7.97 -9.70 18.55
N PHE A 729 -7.00 -9.98 17.68
CA PHE A 729 -7.24 -10.34 16.28
C PHE A 729 -6.11 -11.17 15.66
N ASN A 730 -6.44 -11.93 14.61
CA ASN A 730 -5.48 -12.73 13.86
C ASN A 730 -4.67 -11.86 12.88
N THR A 731 -3.34 -11.96 12.90
CA THR A 731 -2.45 -11.15 12.05
C THR A 731 -2.08 -11.82 10.72
N TRP A 732 -2.32 -13.13 10.59
CA TRP A 732 -1.90 -13.94 9.43
C TRP A 732 -3.06 -14.36 8.53
N GLY A 733 -4.19 -14.75 9.11
CA GLY A 733 -5.44 -15.10 8.41
C GLY A 733 -5.39 -16.38 7.57
N ARG A 734 -4.47 -17.30 7.87
CA ARG A 734 -4.40 -18.64 7.25
C ARG A 734 -4.51 -19.80 8.25
N SER A 735 -4.39 -19.50 9.53
CA SER A 735 -4.49 -20.45 10.63
C SER A 735 -4.97 -19.74 11.88
N ASN A 736 -5.72 -20.44 12.73
CA ASN A 736 -6.25 -19.95 14.01
C ASN A 736 -5.39 -20.37 15.21
N LEU A 737 -4.12 -20.78 14.99
CA LEU A 737 -3.20 -21.02 16.11
C LEU A 737 -2.98 -19.73 16.92
N ASP A 738 -2.84 -19.89 18.24
CA ASP A 738 -2.74 -18.79 19.20
C ASP A 738 -1.62 -17.80 18.86
N GLY A 739 -0.46 -18.32 18.43
CA GLY A 739 0.71 -17.51 18.05
C GLY A 739 0.52 -16.54 16.88
N TYR A 740 -0.57 -16.65 16.12
CA TYR A 740 -0.90 -15.67 15.07
C TYR A 740 -1.79 -14.53 15.56
N TYR A 741 -2.29 -14.60 16.79
CA TYR A 741 -3.11 -13.55 17.35
C TYR A 741 -2.24 -12.49 18.01
N ARG A 742 -2.59 -11.25 17.73
CA ARG A 742 -2.23 -10.12 18.57
C ARG A 742 -3.29 -9.99 19.66
N ASP A 743 -2.86 -9.86 20.90
CA ASP A 743 -3.76 -9.63 22.03
C ASP A 743 -4.45 -8.26 22.00
N GLU A 744 -5.42 -8.12 22.89
CA GLU A 744 -6.07 -6.84 23.15
C GLU A 744 -5.06 -5.82 23.65
N VAL A 745 -5.07 -4.62 23.07
CA VAL A 745 -4.07 -3.59 23.35
C VAL A 745 -4.74 -2.22 23.47
N VAL A 746 -4.27 -1.44 24.45
CA VAL A 746 -4.47 0.01 24.55
C VAL A 746 -3.11 0.71 24.43
N LEU A 747 -2.92 1.47 23.35
CA LEU A 747 -1.73 2.31 23.16
C LEU A 747 -2.03 3.74 23.60
N LEU A 748 -1.27 4.24 24.58
CA LEU A 748 -1.35 5.63 25.03
C LEU A 748 -0.18 6.45 24.49
N ASN A 749 -0.47 7.61 23.89
CA ASN A 749 0.53 8.59 23.44
C ASN A 749 0.21 9.97 24.03
N ALA A 750 1.23 10.82 24.16
CA ALA A 750 1.06 12.20 24.58
C ALA A 750 2.17 13.11 24.06
N SER A 751 1.87 14.40 23.94
CA SER A 751 2.87 15.44 23.67
C SER A 751 2.52 16.76 24.35
N ILE A 752 3.56 17.54 24.61
CA ILE A 752 3.50 18.90 25.12
C ILE A 752 4.36 19.76 24.19
N ALA A 753 3.76 20.78 23.59
CA ALA A 753 4.47 21.74 22.76
C ALA A 753 4.38 23.15 23.32
N VAL A 754 5.47 23.90 23.19
CA VAL A 754 5.56 25.32 23.50
C VAL A 754 5.86 26.05 22.20
N ALA A 755 4.98 26.96 21.80
CA ALA A 755 5.12 27.75 20.58
C ALA A 755 5.18 29.25 20.92
N GLY A 756 6.03 29.99 20.20
CA GLY A 756 6.13 31.44 20.33
C GLY A 756 4.91 32.17 19.77
N GLN A 757 4.67 33.40 20.24
CA GLN A 757 3.52 34.22 19.83
C GLN A 757 3.51 34.57 18.32
N ASP A 758 4.68 34.59 17.69
CA ASP A 758 4.84 34.78 16.23
C ASP A 758 4.84 33.46 15.44
N ASP A 759 4.63 32.33 16.14
CA ASP A 759 4.69 30.95 15.65
C ASP A 759 6.01 30.61 14.93
N LYS A 760 7.06 31.45 15.04
CA LYS A 760 8.34 31.25 14.35
C LYS A 760 9.16 30.11 14.91
N TRP A 761 8.85 29.68 16.13
CA TRP A 761 9.51 28.55 16.77
C TRP A 761 8.51 27.73 17.57
N LYS A 762 8.75 26.41 17.62
CA LYS A 762 7.98 25.45 18.41
C LYS A 762 8.90 24.37 18.93
N VAL A 763 8.79 24.07 20.22
CA VAL A 763 9.48 22.95 20.88
C VAL A 763 8.43 21.95 21.35
N THR A 764 8.51 20.70 20.90
CA THR A 764 7.59 19.63 21.29
C THR A 764 8.34 18.52 21.98
N LEU A 765 7.90 18.14 23.18
CA LEU A 765 8.27 16.88 23.82
C LEU A 765 7.13 15.88 23.59
N TYR A 766 7.42 14.69 23.11
CA TYR A 766 6.42 13.65 22.89
C TYR A 766 6.85 12.30 23.44
N GLY A 767 5.86 11.45 23.69
CA GLY A 767 6.06 10.03 23.99
C GLY A 767 4.98 9.17 23.36
N THR A 768 5.40 8.02 22.81
CA THR A 768 4.53 7.04 22.18
C THR A 768 4.58 5.72 22.93
N ASN A 769 3.49 4.96 22.92
CA ASN A 769 3.34 3.72 23.70
C ASN A 769 3.75 3.90 25.17
N LEU A 770 3.23 4.93 25.84
CA LEU A 770 3.58 5.31 27.22
C LEU A 770 3.31 4.19 28.23
N THR A 771 2.37 3.30 27.91
CA THR A 771 2.00 2.08 28.65
C THR A 771 2.94 0.90 28.42
N ASP A 772 3.94 1.03 27.55
CA ASP A 772 4.97 0.02 27.24
C ASP A 772 4.40 -1.35 26.85
N GLN A 773 3.33 -1.33 26.06
CA GLN A 773 2.67 -2.55 25.62
C GLN A 773 3.54 -3.28 24.59
N GLU A 774 3.66 -4.59 24.72
CA GLU A 774 4.25 -5.45 23.70
C GLU A 774 3.19 -5.76 22.64
N VAL A 775 3.41 -5.23 21.43
CA VAL A 775 2.41 -5.30 20.39
C VAL A 775 2.94 -6.03 19.18
N ILE A 776 2.30 -7.14 18.82
CA ILE A 776 2.62 -7.89 17.61
C ILE A 776 2.24 -7.05 16.37
N SER A 777 3.21 -6.77 15.49
CA SER A 777 3.00 -6.13 14.19
C SER A 777 2.62 -7.13 13.10
N GLY A 778 2.98 -8.40 13.28
CA GLY A 778 2.60 -9.50 12.42
C GLY A 778 3.19 -10.81 12.90
N ALA A 779 2.64 -11.92 12.42
CA ALA A 779 3.16 -13.25 12.67
C ALA A 779 3.09 -14.08 11.38
N THR A 780 4.00 -15.03 11.25
CA THR A 780 4.13 -15.86 10.05
C THR A 780 4.80 -17.19 10.37
N ASN A 781 4.73 -18.10 9.42
CA ASN A 781 5.39 -19.39 9.43
C ASN A 781 5.87 -19.71 8.01
N ALA A 782 6.95 -20.48 7.91
CA ALA A 782 7.53 -20.90 6.65
C ALA A 782 7.51 -22.44 6.49
N GLY A 783 6.31 -23.00 6.39
CA GLY A 783 6.13 -24.44 6.17
C GLY A 783 6.25 -25.21 7.48
N ALA A 784 7.30 -26.02 7.64
CA ALA A 784 7.50 -26.83 8.84
C ALA A 784 8.26 -26.11 9.96
N THR A 785 8.65 -24.85 9.75
CA THR A 785 9.43 -24.06 10.73
C THR A 785 8.53 -23.54 11.87
N PRO A 786 9.08 -22.99 12.96
CA PRO A 786 8.26 -22.40 14.01
C PRO A 786 7.55 -21.11 13.56
N ILE A 787 6.59 -20.67 14.39
CA ILE A 787 5.93 -19.38 14.20
C ILE A 787 6.92 -18.27 14.60
N SER A 788 7.15 -17.34 13.67
CA SER A 788 7.90 -16.10 13.93
C SER A 788 6.92 -14.94 14.09
N GLN A 789 7.05 -14.22 15.21
CA GLN A 789 6.34 -12.99 15.50
C GLN A 789 7.25 -11.78 15.35
N PHE A 790 6.65 -10.64 15.05
CA PHE A 790 7.33 -9.36 14.90
C PHE A 790 6.61 -8.34 15.78
N TYR A 791 7.36 -7.42 16.38
CA TYR A 791 6.84 -6.50 17.39
C TYR A 791 6.94 -5.04 16.92
N GLN A 792 5.96 -4.20 17.29
CA GLN A 792 6.00 -2.74 17.11
C GLN A 792 6.96 -2.11 18.12
N PRO A 793 7.46 -0.86 17.90
CA PRO A 793 8.35 -0.20 18.87
C PRO A 793 7.83 -0.24 20.32
N PRO A 794 8.72 -0.35 21.32
CA PRO A 794 8.34 -0.22 22.73
C PRO A 794 8.01 1.26 23.04
N ARG A 795 7.94 1.64 24.32
CA ARG A 795 7.82 3.06 24.67
C ARG A 795 8.96 3.91 24.10
N GLU A 796 8.63 4.98 23.40
CA GLU A 796 9.60 5.94 22.86
C GLU A 796 9.34 7.36 23.33
N PHE A 797 10.40 8.15 23.41
CA PHE A 797 10.34 9.58 23.70
C PHE A 797 11.14 10.35 22.67
N GLY A 798 10.74 11.58 22.39
CA GLY A 798 11.51 12.46 21.53
C GLY A 798 11.21 13.93 21.74
N VAL A 799 12.10 14.75 21.21
CA VAL A 799 12.02 16.22 21.21
C VAL A 799 12.12 16.70 19.77
N ASP A 800 11.18 17.54 19.37
CA ASP A 800 11.17 18.25 18.10
C ASP A 800 11.42 19.74 18.33
N LEU A 801 12.35 20.31 17.57
CA LEU A 801 12.62 21.73 17.47
C LEU A 801 12.24 22.20 16.07
N SER A 802 11.24 23.06 15.96
CA SER A 802 10.78 23.60 14.67
C SER A 802 11.01 25.10 14.62
N PHE A 803 11.44 25.59 13.46
CA PHE A 803 11.61 27.01 13.15
C PHE A 803 10.97 27.32 11.81
N LYS A 804 10.27 28.45 11.70
CA LYS A 804 9.70 28.96 10.47
C LYS A 804 9.97 30.45 10.32
N PHE A 805 10.07 30.93 9.08
CA PHE A 805 10.26 32.34 8.76
C PHE A 805 9.53 32.74 7.48
#